data_AF-A0A1G0Y6J4-F1
#
_entry.id   AF-A0A1G0Y6J4-F1
#
_cell.length_a   1.000
_cell.length_b   1.000
_cell.length_c   1.000
_cell.angle_alpha   90.00
_cell.angle_beta   90.00
_cell.angle_gamma   90.00
#
_symmetry.space_group_name_H-M   'P 1'
#
loop_
_entity.id
_entity.type
_entity.pdbx_description
1 polymer ?
#
loop_
_entity_poly.entity_id
_entity_poly.type
_entity_poly.pdbx_seq_one_letter_code
_entity_poly.pdbx_strand_id
1 'polypeptide(L)'
;MGLLKAYFQLGRDGWIIMKLFANNIRWSWIAFCVCGSAFLNASSVLSETVSTTDAEHAVAGWLSTGQSPLGAQMGTHVLRSESYQDDGGQVLFHVIYLEPSGFVLVSPDTRLEPILAFSEGDVFEMTDNNPLFSLVGKDLRARLSATTSSKTAAASTSLQPASVNKWERLLAQASPRAPKGIASVDDLRVASFVGSRWNQKTAWNGSANVACYNYYTPPYAEGTASNYYSGCVATAYAQVMRYFQYPTVGVGVGSYQIYIDGTPTTRTLRGGNGSGGPYNWTNMPLMPWTGLTAAERQDIGAVCYDAGLAAHMSYTAGSSSGYMPPSSLTNIFRFGNVVEGDGDNWGLMNMINANMDARLPTPLSVQRPGGGHLVLCDGYGYNLSTLYHHINMGWGGSYDAWYALPDIDAGPYHYVVLSTVTYNIYTNGRGEIVSGRVLSSNGLPLTNSLVRLTGAGTTNEMLSGANGIYAFTRLTPNADYTITVTNGALRFPQRLVHAGASVAYGNCGNRWGVDLPAVGSTGFVVAGQIERAGQIGVPGVAVCPDGLNCVTTDASGYYVFTVPESWSGTVMYARERYSLASGSRVYAGVSSNLFAENIAARFMIYVDTDAAGANDGSSWANAFTNLQEALTGVGPGTAILAAEGVYTPGSNRWTYFTLPSGVEVYGGFSGIETDLEQRNPALYKTILSGDIGVAGNPADNCYHVVQGADNALLDSLTVCGGYANGASSGQYGGGIYNAGSPNMLVSQCIVTGNYALMYGGGVYYGKVVNSLLAQNRADQYGGGAYRTFMENCLIYSNSALYGGGMFRSTNVNCTLVENSATFGGGAYEGRLINSIAVSNRAATSGPNYYSSDVSYSCAAPLAAGLGNLNADPRFIDSVHANYRLQISSPCIDTGQNAWVQSAQDLDGQPRIWTNRVDLGAYETIVYTLTATAGSHGALNPTGAVRVLAHSDQTFALTPAPYYHAADVVQAGISQGPFDVFVWTNVTADGTLSAVFAANLTTNTGAPQWWLAEYGLTNFEADAGADIDGDGILSGQEYAADTSPTSSDSCLRMEQIWLDGDSWLRWTGGLSVTQYLEWCDGLLDAWLVIATNTPPTAATNALNVPSAPSQGFYRIRTVR
;
A
#
# COMPACT_ATOMS: atom_id res chain seq x y z
N MET A 1 43.88 38.51 38.80
CA MET A 1 42.56 39.07 38.42
C MET A 1 41.71 37.92 37.91
N GLY A 2 40.48 37.81 38.43
CA GLY A 2 39.71 36.57 38.63
C GLY A 2 39.33 35.81 37.36
N LEU A 3 39.09 34.50 37.39
CA LEU A 3 39.04 33.56 38.50
C LEU A 3 39.06 32.15 37.86
N LEU A 4 40.12 31.39 38.11
CA LEU A 4 40.20 29.93 37.96
C LEU A 4 40.56 29.40 39.36
N LYS A 5 39.97 28.26 39.76
CA LYS A 5 40.25 27.42 40.96
C LYS A 5 39.63 27.86 42.30
N ALA A 6 38.75 27.00 42.82
CA ALA A 6 38.78 26.54 44.22
C ALA A 6 38.05 25.19 44.34
N TYR A 7 38.85 24.14 44.44
CA TYR A 7 38.53 22.83 45.02
C TYR A 7 38.68 22.95 46.56
N PHE A 8 37.89 22.15 47.30
CA PHE A 8 37.97 21.84 48.76
C PHE A 8 37.36 22.79 49.82
N GLN A 9 36.28 22.32 50.46
CA GLN A 9 36.20 22.00 51.91
C GLN A 9 34.87 21.23 52.21
N LEU A 10 34.89 19.90 52.43
CA LEU A 10 34.89 19.21 53.75
C LEU A 10 33.87 19.83 54.73
N GLY A 11 32.86 19.17 55.28
CA GLY A 11 32.52 17.75 55.47
C GLY A 11 31.84 17.62 56.83
N ARG A 12 30.81 16.77 56.97
CA ARG A 12 30.51 15.91 58.16
C ARG A 12 29.16 15.18 58.04
N ASP A 13 29.30 13.86 57.87
CA ASP A 13 28.65 12.76 58.60
C ASP A 13 27.20 12.30 58.32
N GLY A 14 27.12 11.04 57.85
CA GLY A 14 26.03 10.06 58.04
C GLY A 14 25.72 9.21 56.80
N TRP A 15 26.52 8.21 56.38
CA TRP A 15 26.38 6.76 56.69
C TRP A 15 24.92 6.24 56.53
N ILE A 16 24.51 5.32 55.63
CA ILE A 16 24.93 3.91 55.43
C ILE A 16 24.19 3.24 54.23
N ILE A 17 24.97 2.55 53.39
CA ILE A 17 24.77 1.23 52.71
C ILE A 17 23.51 0.97 51.84
N MET A 18 23.78 0.80 50.53
CA MET A 18 22.89 0.15 49.55
C MET A 18 23.65 -0.99 48.84
N LYS A 19 23.26 -2.24 49.10
CA LYS A 19 23.42 -3.43 48.23
C LYS A 19 22.45 -4.51 48.72
N LEU A 20 21.47 -4.87 47.89
CA LEU A 20 21.11 -6.25 47.49
C LEU A 20 19.74 -6.26 46.77
N PHE A 21 19.81 -6.58 45.47
CA PHE A 21 18.87 -7.28 44.59
C PHE A 21 17.34 -7.05 44.62
N ALA A 22 16.88 -6.66 43.41
CA ALA A 22 15.80 -7.24 42.61
C ALA A 22 14.32 -6.93 42.97
N ASN A 23 13.74 -6.17 42.03
CA ASN A 23 12.41 -6.32 41.44
C ASN A 23 11.17 -6.14 42.34
N ASN A 24 10.58 -4.93 42.28
CA ASN A 24 9.22 -4.77 41.76
C ASN A 24 8.77 -3.30 41.64
N ILE A 25 8.09 -3.00 40.52
CA ILE A 25 6.88 -2.17 40.41
C ILE A 25 7.03 -0.62 40.54
N ARG A 26 6.95 0.05 39.36
CA ARG A 26 5.82 0.89 38.88
C ARG A 26 5.37 2.15 39.69
N TRP A 27 5.24 3.25 38.93
CA TRP A 27 4.53 4.55 39.16
C TRP A 27 5.25 5.58 40.07
N SER A 28 5.41 6.87 39.71
CA SER A 28 4.31 7.79 39.41
C SER A 28 4.72 9.16 38.83
N TRP A 29 3.97 9.61 37.82
CA TRP A 29 3.30 10.93 37.66
C TRP A 29 4.05 12.28 37.63
N ILE A 30 3.91 12.94 36.46
CA ILE A 30 3.45 14.32 36.18
C ILE A 30 4.07 15.50 36.95
N ALA A 31 4.83 16.34 36.23
CA ALA A 31 4.53 17.77 36.03
C ALA A 31 5.59 18.40 35.11
N PHE A 32 5.19 18.86 33.91
CA PHE A 32 5.37 20.25 33.44
C PHE A 32 4.96 20.35 31.96
N CYS A 33 3.72 20.79 31.73
CA CYS A 33 3.35 21.51 30.52
C CYS A 33 3.72 22.99 30.73
N VAL A 34 4.34 23.61 29.72
CA VAL A 34 4.15 24.99 29.22
C VAL A 34 5.44 25.39 28.47
N CYS A 35 5.27 25.63 27.17
CA CYS A 35 6.20 26.19 26.15
C CYS A 35 6.33 25.28 24.90
N GLY A 36 5.20 24.95 24.29
CA GLY A 36 5.13 24.39 22.94
C GLY A 36 4.69 25.46 21.95
N SER A 37 5.66 26.18 21.37
CA SER A 37 5.48 26.93 20.10
C SER A 37 6.83 27.47 19.62
N ALA A 38 7.81 26.60 19.37
CA ALA A 38 9.04 26.93 18.63
C ALA A 38 9.76 25.64 18.17
N PHE A 39 9.11 24.83 17.32
CA PHE A 39 9.82 23.84 16.50
C PHE A 39 9.20 23.81 15.10
N LEU A 40 9.50 24.85 14.33
CA LEU A 40 9.52 24.80 12.88
C LEU A 40 10.99 24.90 12.47
N ASN A 41 11.45 23.88 11.74
CA ASN A 41 12.75 23.76 11.05
C ASN A 41 13.99 23.58 11.93
N ALA A 42 14.18 22.37 12.47
CA ALA A 42 15.53 21.85 12.69
C ALA A 42 15.87 20.95 11.49
N SER A 43 16.49 21.51 10.46
CA SER A 43 17.29 20.73 9.51
C SER A 43 18.40 20.06 10.31
N SER A 44 18.39 18.73 10.37
CA SER A 44 19.44 17.93 11.01
C SER A 44 20.78 18.23 10.34
N VAL A 45 21.70 18.87 11.05
CA VAL A 45 23.09 18.95 10.59
C VAL A 45 23.70 17.57 10.78
N LEU A 46 23.87 16.82 9.68
CA LEU A 46 24.57 15.54 9.72
C LEU A 46 26.02 15.72 10.19
N SER A 47 26.49 14.79 11.01
CA SER A 47 27.91 14.69 11.38
C SER A 47 28.75 14.32 10.14
N GLU A 48 29.96 14.90 10.00
CA GLU A 48 30.93 14.46 8.96
C GLU A 48 31.31 12.98 9.16
N THR A 49 31.35 12.50 10.41
CA THR A 49 31.60 11.10 10.78
C THR A 49 30.29 10.35 11.01
N VAL A 50 30.15 9.17 10.41
CA VAL A 50 29.00 8.27 10.55
C VAL A 50 29.18 7.38 11.79
N SER A 51 28.15 7.27 12.63
CA SER A 51 28.14 6.29 13.72
C SER A 51 27.64 4.93 13.24
N THR A 52 27.92 3.86 13.99
CA THR A 52 27.41 2.52 13.64
C THR A 52 25.87 2.49 13.56
N THR A 53 25.17 3.24 14.42
CA THR A 53 23.71 3.37 14.37
C THR A 53 23.23 4.12 13.13
N ASP A 54 23.94 5.16 12.70
CA ASP A 54 23.61 5.86 11.44
C ASP A 54 23.80 4.92 10.24
N ALA A 55 24.84 4.07 10.26
CA ALA A 55 25.08 3.06 9.24
C ALA A 55 23.96 2.01 9.19
N GLU A 56 23.47 1.53 10.35
CA GLU A 56 22.32 0.62 10.44
C GLU A 56 21.04 1.26 9.87
N HIS A 57 20.77 2.51 10.23
CA HIS A 57 19.61 3.24 9.71
C HIS A 57 19.71 3.51 8.20
N ALA A 58 20.90 3.82 7.69
CA ALA A 58 21.13 4.00 6.26
C ALA A 58 20.93 2.68 5.50
N VAL A 59 21.36 1.54 6.05
CA VAL A 59 21.11 0.22 5.46
C VAL A 59 19.62 -0.15 5.52
N ALA A 60 18.94 0.11 6.63
CA ALA A 60 17.49 -0.11 6.73
C ALA A 60 16.71 0.76 5.72
N GLY A 61 17.07 2.04 5.61
CA GLY A 61 16.52 2.96 4.62
C GLY A 61 16.89 2.61 3.18
N TRP A 62 18.01 1.93 2.96
CA TRP A 62 18.42 1.42 1.65
C TRP A 62 17.62 0.18 1.25
N LEU A 63 17.51 -0.81 2.15
CA LEU A 63 16.74 -2.05 1.94
C LEU A 63 15.23 -1.78 1.80
N SER A 64 14.71 -0.70 2.38
CA SER A 64 13.33 -0.27 2.15
C SER A 64 13.07 0.25 0.74
N THR A 65 14.12 0.57 -0.04
CA THR A 65 13.98 1.02 -1.43
C THR A 65 13.87 -0.13 -2.44
N GLY A 66 14.19 -1.37 -2.05
CA GLY A 66 14.08 -2.58 -2.87
C GLY A 66 14.66 -3.81 -2.16
N GLN A 67 13.94 -4.95 -2.18
CA GLN A 67 14.31 -6.15 -1.39
C GLN A 67 15.43 -7.01 -2.00
N SER A 68 15.89 -6.72 -3.23
CA SER A 68 17.00 -7.45 -3.86
C SER A 68 17.85 -6.51 -4.72
N PRO A 69 18.68 -5.64 -4.09
CA PRO A 69 19.53 -4.71 -4.81
C PRO A 69 20.38 -5.41 -5.87
N LEU A 70 20.25 -4.98 -7.13
CA LEU A 70 20.89 -5.61 -8.30
C LEU A 70 20.69 -7.14 -8.42
N GLY A 71 19.59 -7.66 -7.87
CA GLY A 71 19.24 -9.09 -7.89
C GLY A 71 19.92 -9.94 -6.81
N ALA A 72 20.67 -9.34 -5.88
CA ALA A 72 21.33 -10.07 -4.80
C ALA A 72 20.33 -10.66 -3.80
N GLN A 73 20.49 -11.94 -3.45
CA GLN A 73 19.68 -12.67 -2.48
C GLN A 73 20.23 -12.47 -1.06
N MET A 74 19.75 -11.44 -0.37
CA MET A 74 20.20 -11.07 0.98
C MET A 74 19.02 -10.90 1.94
N GLY A 75 19.31 -10.86 3.23
CA GLY A 75 18.36 -10.54 4.27
C GLY A 75 17.79 -9.13 4.19
N THR A 76 16.59 -8.94 4.72
CA THR A 76 15.86 -7.65 4.64
C THR A 76 15.92 -6.85 5.94
N HIS A 77 16.51 -7.41 7.00
CA HIS A 77 16.63 -6.78 8.32
C HIS A 77 18.06 -6.82 8.82
N VAL A 78 18.44 -5.80 9.58
CA VAL A 78 19.74 -5.72 10.26
C VAL A 78 19.76 -6.71 11.42
N LEU A 79 20.69 -7.66 11.38
CA LEU A 79 20.93 -8.62 12.45
C LEU A 79 21.87 -8.05 13.52
N ARG A 80 23.01 -7.50 13.08
CA ARG A 80 24.06 -6.92 13.95
C ARG A 80 25.03 -6.08 13.13
N SER A 81 25.83 -5.26 13.79
CA SER A 81 26.84 -4.41 13.15
C SER A 81 28.20 -4.47 13.84
N GLU A 82 29.25 -4.25 13.06
CA GLU A 82 30.64 -4.14 13.51
C GLU A 82 31.32 -2.98 12.80
N SER A 83 32.46 -2.50 13.31
CA SER A 83 33.21 -1.41 12.67
C SER A 83 34.69 -1.73 12.69
N TYR A 84 35.35 -1.50 11.54
CA TYR A 84 36.78 -1.66 11.44
C TYR A 84 37.47 -0.32 11.70
N GLN A 85 38.45 -0.34 12.61
CA GLN A 85 39.32 0.79 12.92
C GLN A 85 40.74 0.48 12.46
N ASP A 86 41.45 1.48 11.96
CA ASP A 86 42.88 1.35 11.73
C ASP A 86 43.70 1.44 13.03
N ASP A 87 45.02 1.24 12.92
CA ASP A 87 45.95 1.29 14.06
C ASP A 87 45.99 2.66 14.77
N GLY A 88 45.47 3.71 14.12
CA GLY A 88 45.31 5.06 14.68
C GLY A 88 43.98 5.29 15.39
N GLY A 89 43.09 4.28 15.43
CA GLY A 89 41.74 4.38 16.00
C GLY A 89 40.73 5.06 15.08
N GLN A 90 41.07 5.33 13.81
CA GLN A 90 40.15 5.90 12.84
C GLN A 90 39.24 4.79 12.28
N VAL A 91 37.91 4.97 12.37
CA VAL A 91 36.96 4.06 11.73
C VAL A 91 37.08 4.19 10.21
N LEU A 92 37.31 3.07 9.53
CA LEU A 92 37.44 3.02 8.08
C LEU A 92 36.17 2.56 7.37
N PHE A 93 35.36 1.70 7.97
CA PHE A 93 34.02 1.32 7.48
C PHE A 93 33.23 0.57 8.56
N HIS A 94 31.92 0.49 8.35
CA HIS A 94 31.01 -0.34 9.13
C HIS A 94 30.60 -1.58 8.33
N VAL A 95 30.39 -2.69 9.02
CA VAL A 95 29.86 -3.93 8.45
C VAL A 95 28.51 -4.21 9.09
N ILE A 96 27.46 -4.23 8.29
CA ILE A 96 26.09 -4.48 8.73
C ILE A 96 25.68 -5.86 8.24
N TYR A 97 25.49 -6.80 9.16
CA TYR A 97 25.04 -8.16 8.87
C TYR A 97 23.52 -8.22 8.82
N LEU A 98 22.99 -9.01 7.90
CA LEU A 98 21.55 -9.11 7.63
C LEU A 98 20.99 -10.48 8.02
N GLU A 99 19.69 -10.56 8.32
CA GLU A 99 18.96 -11.81 8.53
C GLU A 99 18.00 -12.11 7.36
N PRO A 100 17.98 -13.35 6.80
CA PRO A 100 18.67 -14.54 7.30
C PRO A 100 20.16 -14.66 6.92
N SER A 101 20.65 -13.94 5.91
CA SER A 101 22.07 -13.94 5.51
C SER A 101 22.44 -12.68 4.75
N GLY A 102 23.74 -12.42 4.57
CA GLY A 102 24.24 -11.26 3.81
C GLY A 102 24.95 -10.24 4.70
N PHE A 103 25.82 -9.43 4.09
CA PHE A 103 26.42 -8.27 4.74
C PHE A 103 26.54 -7.07 3.80
N VAL A 104 26.55 -5.87 4.40
CA VAL A 104 26.68 -4.58 3.72
C VAL A 104 27.86 -3.82 4.32
N LEU A 105 28.74 -3.31 3.47
CA LEU A 105 29.86 -2.45 3.85
C LEU A 105 29.46 -0.99 3.66
N VAL A 106 29.51 -0.22 4.73
CA VAL A 106 29.01 1.15 4.80
C VAL A 106 30.14 2.13 5.07
N SER A 107 30.14 3.26 4.37
CA SER A 107 31.15 4.32 4.54
C SER A 107 31.07 4.95 5.95
N PRO A 108 32.23 5.33 6.55
CA PRO A 108 32.28 6.01 7.84
C PRO A 108 32.13 7.55 7.73
N ASP A 109 31.91 8.08 6.53
CA ASP A 109 31.87 9.53 6.25
C ASP A 109 30.72 9.87 5.29
N THR A 110 29.91 10.87 5.67
CA THR A 110 28.69 11.28 4.92
C THR A 110 28.99 11.94 3.58
N ARG A 111 30.25 12.33 3.32
CA ARG A 111 30.69 12.90 2.03
C ARG A 111 31.00 11.83 1.00
N LEU A 112 31.12 10.57 1.41
CA LEU A 112 31.33 9.41 0.54
C LEU A 112 30.01 8.67 0.29
N GLU A 113 30.00 7.80 -0.72
CA GLU A 113 28.85 6.94 -1.02
C GLU A 113 28.48 6.08 0.21
N PRO A 114 27.20 6.04 0.64
CA PRO A 114 26.78 5.30 1.82
C PRO A 114 27.06 3.81 1.72
N ILE A 115 26.58 3.16 0.66
CA ILE A 115 26.69 1.70 0.49
C ILE A 115 27.86 1.41 -0.45
N LEU A 116 28.95 0.87 0.09
CA LEU A 116 30.19 0.64 -0.66
C LEU A 116 30.21 -0.73 -1.32
N ALA A 117 29.72 -1.74 -0.61
CA ALA A 117 29.60 -3.09 -1.14
C ALA A 117 28.50 -3.85 -0.42
N PHE A 118 27.98 -4.88 -1.06
CA PHE A 118 27.06 -5.82 -0.44
C PHE A 118 27.26 -7.22 -1.01
N SER A 119 27.01 -8.24 -0.18
CA SER A 119 27.28 -9.64 -0.48
C SER A 119 26.19 -10.53 0.09
N GLU A 120 25.89 -11.62 -0.63
CA GLU A 120 24.98 -12.70 -0.19
C GLU A 120 25.60 -13.57 0.92
N GLY A 121 26.93 -13.47 1.13
CA GLY A 121 27.64 -14.21 2.17
C GLY A 121 27.23 -13.77 3.58
N ASP A 122 27.20 -14.70 4.53
CA ASP A 122 26.79 -14.50 5.93
C ASP A 122 27.92 -14.01 6.86
N VAL A 123 29.17 -14.10 6.41
CA VAL A 123 30.35 -13.73 7.20
C VAL A 123 31.26 -12.79 6.41
N PHE A 124 31.82 -11.79 7.11
CA PHE A 124 32.86 -10.91 6.60
C PHE A 124 34.05 -10.90 7.57
N GLU A 125 35.13 -11.59 7.23
CA GLU A 125 36.32 -11.64 8.09
C GLU A 125 37.19 -10.38 7.91
N MET A 126 37.41 -9.64 8.99
CA MET A 126 38.27 -8.44 9.01
C MET A 126 39.75 -8.80 9.15
N THR A 127 40.28 -9.56 8.20
CA THR A 127 41.69 -9.98 8.18
C THR A 127 42.31 -9.67 6.83
N ASP A 128 43.62 -9.38 6.81
CA ASP A 128 44.35 -9.11 5.56
C ASP A 128 44.35 -10.29 4.57
N ASN A 129 44.01 -11.49 5.04
CA ASN A 129 43.79 -12.63 4.16
C ASN A 129 42.54 -12.45 3.30
N ASN A 130 41.48 -11.82 3.80
CA ASN A 130 40.25 -11.59 3.04
C ASN A 130 40.47 -10.57 1.89
N PRO A 131 40.28 -10.96 0.61
CA PRO A 131 40.41 -10.05 -0.54
C PRO A 131 39.55 -8.80 -0.48
N LEU A 132 38.28 -8.97 -0.11
CA LEU A 132 37.34 -7.87 -0.08
C LEU A 132 37.73 -6.89 1.03
N PHE A 133 38.17 -7.40 2.18
CA PHE A 133 38.69 -6.57 3.26
C PHE A 133 39.92 -5.77 2.83
N SER A 134 40.91 -6.40 2.19
CA SER A 134 42.09 -5.68 1.70
C SER A 134 41.73 -4.60 0.66
N LEU A 135 40.78 -4.90 -0.24
CA LEU A 135 40.27 -3.98 -1.24
C LEU A 135 39.65 -2.74 -0.57
N VAL A 136 38.65 -2.95 0.29
CA VAL A 136 37.91 -1.89 0.99
C VAL A 136 38.86 -1.08 1.87
N GLY A 137 39.72 -1.75 2.63
CA GLY A 137 40.66 -1.09 3.53
C GLY A 137 41.65 -0.18 2.81
N LYS A 138 42.08 -0.53 1.59
CA LYS A 138 42.95 0.34 0.78
C LYS A 138 42.17 1.45 0.09
N ASP A 139 41.03 1.12 -0.50
CA ASP A 139 40.14 2.07 -1.18
C ASP A 139 39.70 3.19 -0.23
N LEU A 140 39.18 2.85 0.95
CA LEU A 140 38.64 3.86 1.86
C LEU A 140 39.68 4.71 2.54
N ARG A 141 40.87 4.19 2.84
CA ARG A 141 41.99 5.04 3.29
C ARG A 141 42.29 6.12 2.25
N ALA A 142 42.24 5.77 0.97
CA ALA A 142 42.46 6.72 -0.11
C ALA A 142 41.30 7.71 -0.27
N ARG A 143 40.04 7.24 -0.25
CA ARG A 143 38.84 8.10 -0.31
C ARG A 143 38.79 9.11 0.86
N LEU A 144 39.08 8.67 2.08
CA LEU A 144 39.13 9.53 3.28
C LEU A 144 40.30 10.53 3.25
N SER A 145 41.45 10.13 2.67
CA SER A 145 42.57 11.06 2.46
C SER A 145 42.24 12.16 1.45
N ALA A 146 41.42 11.84 0.43
CA ALA A 146 40.94 12.82 -0.53
C ALA A 146 39.93 13.81 0.10
N THR A 147 38.99 13.34 0.94
CA THR A 147 37.99 14.21 1.61
C THR A 147 38.62 15.15 2.66
N THR A 148 39.77 14.79 3.22
CA THR A 148 40.53 15.64 4.16
C THR A 148 41.40 16.67 3.44
N SER A 149 42.00 16.31 2.29
CA SER A 149 42.82 17.21 1.47
C SER A 149 42.00 18.30 0.75
N SER A 150 40.70 18.08 0.52
CA SER A 150 39.77 19.11 0.01
C SER A 150 39.48 20.27 0.97
N LYS A 151 39.95 20.25 2.24
CA LYS A 151 39.81 21.39 3.17
C LYS A 151 40.69 22.61 2.80
N THR A 152 41.62 22.49 1.85
CA THR A 152 42.57 23.57 1.48
C THR A 152 42.50 24.07 0.03
N ALA A 153 41.65 23.49 -0.84
CA ALA A 153 41.51 23.93 -2.24
C ALA A 153 40.04 24.14 -2.64
N ALA A 154 39.72 25.36 -3.08
CA ALA A 154 38.37 25.86 -3.37
C ALA A 154 37.70 25.28 -4.65
N ALA A 155 37.89 23.98 -4.96
CA ALA A 155 37.52 23.42 -6.27
C ALA A 155 36.70 22.10 -6.26
N SER A 156 36.03 21.69 -5.17
CA SER A 156 35.21 20.45 -5.17
C SER A 156 33.76 20.62 -4.67
N THR A 157 33.03 21.61 -5.17
CA THR A 157 31.66 21.90 -4.73
C THR A 157 30.54 21.04 -5.36
N SER A 158 30.82 20.15 -6.31
CA SER A 158 29.76 19.36 -7.01
C SER A 158 29.52 17.93 -6.49
N LEU A 159 30.53 17.24 -5.95
CA LEU A 159 30.39 15.86 -5.44
C LEU A 159 29.88 15.78 -4.00
N GLN A 160 30.25 16.76 -3.15
CA GLN A 160 29.86 16.75 -1.73
C GLN A 160 28.34 16.88 -1.47
N PRO A 161 27.54 17.64 -2.24
CA PRO A 161 26.11 17.72 -2.00
C PRO A 161 25.35 16.44 -2.33
N ALA A 162 25.78 15.66 -3.34
CA ALA A 162 25.01 14.50 -3.82
C ALA A 162 25.06 13.31 -2.84
N SER A 163 26.25 12.99 -2.31
CA SER A 163 26.42 11.94 -1.30
C SER A 163 25.73 12.32 0.01
N VAL A 164 25.90 13.56 0.46
CA VAL A 164 25.23 14.08 1.68
C VAL A 164 23.71 14.01 1.54
N ASN A 165 23.15 14.48 0.41
CA ASN A 165 21.71 14.37 0.13
C ASN A 165 21.24 12.90 0.07
N LYS A 166 22.09 11.98 -0.39
CA LYS A 166 21.77 10.55 -0.40
C LYS A 166 21.73 9.99 1.02
N TRP A 167 22.72 10.32 1.86
CA TRP A 167 22.70 9.99 3.28
C TRP A 167 21.46 10.53 4.00
N GLU A 168 21.11 11.81 3.80
CA GLU A 168 19.90 12.39 4.39
C GLU A 168 18.64 11.62 4.00
N ARG A 169 18.50 11.23 2.73
CA ARG A 169 17.35 10.45 2.27
C ARG A 169 17.28 9.06 2.89
N LEU A 170 18.40 8.36 2.96
CA LEU A 170 18.45 7.01 3.53
C LEU A 170 18.17 7.04 5.03
N LEU A 171 18.74 8.01 5.76
CA LEU A 171 18.50 8.19 7.19
C LEU A 171 17.05 8.61 7.50
N ALA A 172 16.42 9.39 6.62
CA ALA A 172 15.03 9.81 6.76
C ALA A 172 14.00 8.72 6.39
N GLN A 173 14.43 7.59 5.82
CA GLN A 173 13.56 6.52 5.30
C GLN A 173 12.45 7.05 4.37
N ALA A 174 12.75 8.11 3.61
CA ALA A 174 11.78 8.81 2.78
C ALA A 174 11.39 7.97 1.52
N SER A 175 10.15 8.13 1.03
CA SER A 175 9.62 7.36 -0.10
C SER A 175 10.54 7.39 -1.34
N PRO A 176 10.73 6.24 -2.04
CA PRO A 176 11.70 6.12 -3.10
C PRO A 176 11.27 6.93 -4.33
N ARG A 177 12.12 7.88 -4.74
CA ARG A 177 12.03 8.51 -6.06
C ARG A 177 13.24 8.09 -6.87
N ALA A 178 13.02 7.45 -8.02
CA ALA A 178 14.09 7.15 -8.96
C ALA A 178 14.82 8.47 -9.32
N PRO A 179 16.15 8.55 -9.17
CA PRO A 179 16.89 9.76 -9.52
C PRO A 179 16.89 10.01 -11.03
N LYS A 180 17.13 11.27 -11.42
CA LYS A 180 17.07 11.72 -12.81
C LYS A 180 18.04 10.93 -13.69
N GLY A 181 17.52 10.19 -14.68
CA GLY A 181 18.32 9.46 -15.66
C GLY A 181 18.40 7.94 -15.47
N ILE A 182 17.73 7.37 -14.45
CA ILE A 182 17.58 5.92 -14.28
C ILE A 182 16.09 5.59 -14.09
N ALA A 183 15.63 4.53 -14.76
CA ALA A 183 14.23 4.14 -14.83
C ALA A 183 13.64 3.64 -13.50
N SER A 184 14.48 3.13 -12.61
CA SER A 184 14.14 2.44 -11.36
C SER A 184 15.19 2.73 -10.29
N VAL A 185 14.90 2.39 -9.04
CA VAL A 185 15.87 2.42 -7.93
C VAL A 185 17.03 1.45 -8.19
N ASP A 186 16.74 0.30 -8.80
CA ASP A 186 17.67 -0.74 -9.24
C ASP A 186 17.64 -0.90 -10.77
N ASP A 187 18.74 -0.59 -11.46
CA ASP A 187 18.97 -0.81 -12.88
C ASP A 187 20.10 -1.84 -13.06
N LEU A 188 19.75 -3.12 -12.85
CA LEU A 188 20.64 -4.24 -13.15
C LEU A 188 20.87 -4.29 -14.66
N ARG A 189 22.09 -3.98 -15.11
CA ARG A 189 22.44 -4.01 -16.53
C ARG A 189 22.86 -5.41 -16.96
N VAL A 190 23.87 -5.95 -16.28
CA VAL A 190 24.47 -7.25 -16.55
C VAL A 190 24.55 -8.01 -15.23
N ALA A 191 23.68 -9.01 -15.04
CA ALA A 191 23.81 -9.96 -13.93
C ALA A 191 25.14 -10.72 -13.99
N SER A 192 25.63 -11.16 -12.82
CA SER A 192 26.83 -11.99 -12.72
C SER A 192 26.69 -13.22 -13.62
N PHE A 193 27.63 -13.40 -14.54
CA PHE A 193 27.53 -14.43 -15.58
C PHE A 193 28.62 -15.50 -15.52
N VAL A 194 29.65 -15.34 -14.69
CA VAL A 194 30.60 -16.42 -14.39
C VAL A 194 30.01 -17.26 -13.28
N GLY A 195 29.47 -18.42 -13.64
CA GLY A 195 28.84 -19.33 -12.67
C GLY A 195 29.81 -20.11 -11.79
N SER A 196 31.11 -20.18 -12.14
CA SER A 196 32.08 -20.91 -11.33
C SER A 196 32.33 -20.22 -9.99
N ARG A 197 32.41 -21.01 -8.92
CA ARG A 197 32.78 -20.58 -7.57
C ARG A 197 33.97 -21.42 -7.11
N TRP A 198 35.09 -21.28 -7.83
CA TRP A 198 36.28 -22.07 -7.58
C TRP A 198 37.14 -21.47 -6.46
N ASN A 199 37.89 -22.32 -5.78
CA ASN A 199 38.81 -21.98 -4.69
C ASN A 199 40.24 -22.35 -5.11
N GLN A 200 41.22 -22.18 -4.23
CA GLN A 200 42.64 -22.32 -4.57
C GLN A 200 43.27 -23.64 -4.10
N LYS A 201 42.66 -24.36 -3.14
CA LYS A 201 43.28 -25.55 -2.53
C LYS A 201 42.41 -26.80 -2.61
N THR A 202 41.67 -27.09 -1.55
CA THR A 202 40.81 -28.26 -1.43
C THR A 202 39.36 -27.94 -1.78
N ALA A 203 38.58 -28.99 -2.03
CA ALA A 203 37.12 -28.93 -2.05
C ALA A 203 36.55 -29.85 -0.95
N TRP A 204 35.40 -29.49 -0.38
CA TRP A 204 34.69 -30.36 0.55
C TRP A 204 34.02 -31.49 -0.24
N ASN A 205 34.15 -32.74 0.21
CA ASN A 205 33.51 -33.89 -0.45
C ASN A 205 32.29 -34.46 0.31
N GLY A 206 31.87 -33.82 1.40
CA GLY A 206 30.83 -34.32 2.30
C GLY A 206 31.36 -34.88 3.63
N SER A 207 32.65 -35.26 3.70
CA SER A 207 33.26 -35.81 4.92
C SER A 207 34.62 -35.20 5.28
N ALA A 208 35.37 -34.73 4.29
CA ALA A 208 36.68 -34.12 4.49
C ALA A 208 37.02 -33.15 3.35
N ASN A 209 37.98 -32.27 3.60
CA ASN A 209 38.63 -31.48 2.55
C ASN A 209 39.58 -32.37 1.74
N VAL A 210 39.30 -32.52 0.44
CA VAL A 210 40.10 -33.32 -0.49
C VAL A 210 40.78 -32.45 -1.53
N ALA A 211 41.93 -32.90 -2.04
CA ALA A 211 42.65 -32.17 -3.09
C ALA A 211 41.76 -31.98 -4.34
N CYS A 212 41.70 -30.77 -4.87
CA CYS A 212 40.89 -30.44 -6.04
C CYS A 212 41.63 -29.44 -6.93
N TYR A 213 41.67 -28.18 -6.52
CA TYR A 213 42.39 -27.13 -7.26
C TYR A 213 43.91 -27.29 -7.12
N ASN A 214 44.36 -27.80 -5.97
CA ASN A 214 45.75 -28.14 -5.69
C ASN A 214 46.12 -29.60 -6.06
N TYR A 215 45.33 -30.30 -6.87
CA TYR A 215 45.51 -31.74 -7.08
C TYR A 215 46.92 -32.09 -7.59
N TYR A 216 47.45 -31.30 -8.51
CA TYR A 216 48.77 -31.51 -9.12
C TYR A 216 49.83 -30.48 -8.67
N THR A 217 49.50 -29.62 -7.70
CA THR A 217 50.47 -28.64 -7.20
C THR A 217 51.50 -29.32 -6.29
N PRO A 218 52.71 -28.77 -6.15
CA PRO A 218 53.74 -29.29 -5.24
C PRO A 218 53.36 -29.12 -3.75
N PRO A 219 54.11 -29.70 -2.79
CA PRO A 219 55.35 -30.46 -2.95
C PRO A 219 55.16 -32.00 -2.88
N TYR A 220 53.96 -32.46 -2.50
CA TYR A 220 53.69 -33.88 -2.29
C TYR A 220 53.10 -34.54 -3.54
N ALA A 221 52.81 -35.84 -3.43
CA ALA A 221 52.23 -36.61 -4.53
C ALA A 221 50.87 -36.04 -4.98
N GLU A 222 50.52 -36.29 -6.23
CA GLU A 222 49.26 -35.88 -6.83
C GLU A 222 48.07 -36.37 -5.97
N GLY A 223 47.06 -35.51 -5.80
CA GLY A 223 45.89 -35.81 -4.97
C GLY A 223 46.09 -35.62 -3.46
N THR A 224 47.26 -35.16 -3.01
CA THR A 224 47.51 -34.85 -1.59
C THR A 224 46.84 -33.53 -1.20
N ALA A 225 45.91 -33.57 -0.24
CA ALA A 225 45.18 -32.38 0.21
C ALA A 225 46.11 -31.28 0.80
N SER A 226 47.26 -31.67 1.35
CA SER A 226 48.26 -30.77 1.91
C SER A 226 49.15 -30.07 0.88
N ASN A 227 49.00 -30.34 -0.42
CA ASN A 227 49.72 -29.60 -1.47
C ASN A 227 49.43 -28.10 -1.41
N TYR A 228 50.37 -27.30 -1.88
CA TYR A 228 50.32 -25.84 -1.86
C TYR A 228 49.15 -25.31 -2.71
N TYR A 229 48.70 -24.10 -2.40
CA TYR A 229 47.62 -23.44 -3.12
C TYR A 229 47.94 -23.36 -4.62
N SER A 230 46.94 -23.48 -5.49
CA SER A 230 47.13 -23.23 -6.93
C SER A 230 47.49 -21.77 -7.23
N GLY A 231 47.10 -20.84 -6.35
CA GLY A 231 47.33 -19.41 -6.48
C GLY A 231 46.15 -18.68 -7.12
N CYS A 232 45.97 -17.41 -6.76
CA CYS A 232 44.82 -16.61 -7.20
C CYS A 232 44.82 -16.38 -8.72
N VAL A 233 46.01 -16.16 -9.30
CA VAL A 233 46.18 -15.99 -10.76
C VAL A 233 45.75 -17.24 -11.52
N ALA A 234 46.21 -18.41 -11.08
CA ALA A 234 45.83 -19.67 -11.70
C ALA A 234 44.33 -19.93 -11.58
N THR A 235 43.75 -19.67 -10.40
CA THR A 235 42.32 -19.88 -10.14
C THR A 235 41.44 -18.95 -10.97
N ALA A 236 41.75 -17.66 -11.04
CA ALA A 236 40.99 -16.69 -11.82
C ALA A 236 41.04 -17.01 -13.32
N TYR A 237 42.20 -17.29 -13.88
CA TYR A 237 42.30 -17.65 -15.30
C TYR A 237 41.71 -19.04 -15.61
N ALA A 238 41.78 -20.00 -14.69
CA ALA A 238 41.10 -21.28 -14.83
C ALA A 238 39.57 -21.11 -14.87
N GLN A 239 39.02 -20.19 -14.07
CA GLN A 239 37.60 -19.82 -14.15
C GLN A 239 37.24 -19.12 -15.47
N VAL A 240 38.10 -18.23 -16.00
CA VAL A 240 37.91 -17.63 -17.35
C VAL A 240 37.90 -18.71 -18.43
N MET A 241 38.86 -19.64 -18.40
CA MET A 241 38.91 -20.77 -19.32
C MET A 241 37.67 -21.67 -19.19
N ARG A 242 37.21 -21.90 -17.96
CA ARG A 242 36.00 -22.68 -17.69
C ARG A 242 34.74 -22.01 -18.21
N TYR A 243 34.64 -20.68 -18.10
CA TYR A 243 33.54 -19.88 -18.65
C TYR A 243 33.43 -20.07 -20.17
N PHE A 244 34.54 -19.92 -20.88
CA PHE A 244 34.59 -20.13 -22.33
C PHE A 244 34.57 -21.62 -22.75
N GLN A 245 34.82 -22.54 -21.81
CA GLN A 245 35.12 -23.95 -22.10
C GLN A 245 36.20 -24.09 -23.18
N TYR A 246 37.31 -23.38 -22.96
CA TYR A 246 38.37 -23.19 -23.95
C TYR A 246 39.76 -23.24 -23.30
N PRO A 247 40.77 -23.87 -23.92
CA PRO A 247 40.81 -24.42 -25.29
C PRO A 247 40.04 -25.73 -25.49
N THR A 248 39.51 -25.93 -26.70
CA THR A 248 38.87 -27.19 -27.15
C THR A 248 39.86 -28.23 -27.68
N VAL A 249 41.15 -27.87 -27.73
CA VAL A 249 42.26 -28.66 -28.25
C VAL A 249 43.37 -28.73 -27.20
N GLY A 250 44.30 -29.68 -27.35
CA GLY A 250 45.37 -29.88 -26.39
C GLY A 250 46.36 -28.72 -26.26
N VAL A 251 46.88 -28.50 -25.06
CA VAL A 251 47.90 -27.47 -24.75
C VAL A 251 49.35 -27.93 -24.97
N GLY A 252 49.56 -29.23 -25.24
CA GLY A 252 50.88 -29.82 -25.39
C GLY A 252 51.60 -30.04 -24.05
N VAL A 253 52.89 -30.39 -24.11
CA VAL A 253 53.73 -30.78 -22.95
C VAL A 253 54.89 -29.82 -22.73
N GLY A 254 54.67 -28.52 -22.95
CA GLY A 254 55.72 -27.49 -22.78
C GLY A 254 56.26 -27.43 -21.34
N SER A 255 57.56 -27.17 -21.19
CA SER A 255 58.24 -27.07 -19.90
C SER A 255 58.36 -25.62 -19.43
N TYR A 256 58.01 -25.37 -18.17
CA TYR A 256 58.04 -24.05 -17.55
C TYR A 256 58.76 -24.10 -16.21
N GLN A 257 59.49 -23.03 -15.89
CA GLN A 257 60.11 -22.87 -14.58
C GLN A 257 59.08 -22.30 -13.60
N ILE A 258 58.95 -22.98 -12.46
CA ILE A 258 58.23 -22.55 -11.26
C ILE A 258 59.20 -22.51 -10.07
N TYR A 259 58.75 -22.00 -8.94
CA TYR A 259 59.53 -22.02 -7.70
C TYR A 259 58.76 -22.78 -6.62
N ILE A 260 59.44 -23.65 -5.87
CA ILE A 260 58.88 -24.38 -4.74
C ILE A 260 59.72 -24.05 -3.52
N ASP A 261 59.15 -23.31 -2.57
CA ASP A 261 59.86 -22.79 -1.39
C ASP A 261 61.18 -22.09 -1.76
N GLY A 262 61.11 -21.25 -2.81
CA GLY A 262 62.26 -20.51 -3.36
C GLY A 262 63.18 -21.32 -4.29
N THR A 263 62.98 -22.63 -4.42
CA THR A 263 63.81 -23.50 -5.27
C THR A 263 63.28 -23.53 -6.72
N PRO A 264 64.06 -23.08 -7.72
CA PRO A 264 63.64 -23.14 -9.12
C PRO A 264 63.50 -24.60 -9.55
N THR A 265 62.33 -24.92 -10.09
CA THR A 265 61.94 -26.28 -10.48
C THR A 265 61.27 -26.24 -11.85
N THR A 266 61.71 -27.09 -12.77
CA THR A 266 61.04 -27.22 -14.08
C THR A 266 59.95 -28.28 -14.03
N ARG A 267 58.79 -27.96 -14.62
CA ARG A 267 57.63 -28.85 -14.75
C ARG A 267 57.01 -28.70 -16.14
N THR A 268 56.37 -29.76 -16.62
CA THR A 268 55.70 -29.82 -17.92
C THR A 268 54.20 -29.60 -17.78
N LEU A 269 53.60 -28.92 -18.76
CA LEU A 269 52.15 -28.88 -18.92
C LEU A 269 51.58 -30.30 -19.00
N ARG A 270 50.42 -30.47 -18.38
CA ARG A 270 49.72 -31.73 -18.27
C ARG A 270 48.66 -31.89 -19.36
N GLY A 271 47.89 -30.83 -19.64
CA GLY A 271 46.62 -30.94 -20.36
C GLY A 271 45.60 -31.81 -19.61
N GLY A 272 44.39 -31.96 -20.17
CA GLY A 272 43.32 -32.73 -19.50
C GLY A 272 43.67 -34.21 -19.33
N ASN A 273 44.34 -34.81 -20.32
CA ASN A 273 44.61 -36.25 -20.33
C ASN A 273 45.95 -36.69 -19.72
N GLY A 274 46.82 -35.77 -19.28
CA GLY A 274 48.13 -36.11 -18.70
C GLY A 274 49.27 -36.14 -19.70
N SER A 275 48.99 -35.90 -20.98
CA SER A 275 49.97 -35.94 -22.07
C SER A 275 49.81 -34.75 -23.03
N GLY A 276 49.32 -33.62 -22.53
CA GLY A 276 49.12 -32.38 -23.27
C GLY A 276 47.85 -32.32 -24.12
N GLY A 277 46.91 -33.26 -23.94
CA GLY A 277 45.63 -33.32 -24.64
C GLY A 277 44.58 -32.32 -24.14
N PRO A 278 43.41 -32.26 -24.79
CA PRO A 278 42.35 -31.29 -24.48
C PRO A 278 41.77 -31.50 -23.08
N TYR A 279 41.22 -30.44 -22.50
CA TYR A 279 40.52 -30.46 -21.22
C TYR A 279 39.10 -31.00 -21.35
N ASN A 280 38.63 -31.72 -20.33
CA ASN A 280 37.26 -32.22 -20.27
C ASN A 280 36.35 -31.22 -19.52
N TRP A 281 35.90 -30.17 -20.21
CA TRP A 281 35.12 -29.09 -19.60
C TRP A 281 33.78 -29.52 -18.98
N THR A 282 33.15 -30.56 -19.53
CA THR A 282 31.90 -31.12 -19.00
C THR A 282 32.10 -31.74 -17.62
N ASN A 283 33.31 -32.23 -17.32
CA ASN A 283 33.66 -32.84 -16.04
C ASN A 283 34.17 -31.83 -15.00
N MET A 284 34.01 -30.53 -15.26
CA MET A 284 34.43 -29.46 -14.36
C MET A 284 33.18 -28.73 -13.85
N PRO A 285 32.58 -29.16 -12.73
CA PRO A 285 31.41 -28.47 -12.17
C PRO A 285 31.70 -27.01 -11.78
N LEU A 286 30.68 -26.16 -11.88
CA LEU A 286 30.79 -24.73 -11.55
C LEU A 286 30.96 -24.52 -10.03
N MET A 287 30.27 -25.31 -9.21
CA MET A 287 30.24 -25.20 -7.74
C MET A 287 30.61 -26.56 -7.08
N PRO A 288 31.91 -26.83 -6.86
CA PRO A 288 32.39 -28.14 -6.41
C PRO A 288 32.31 -28.28 -4.87
N TRP A 289 31.10 -28.34 -4.30
CA TRP A 289 30.90 -28.29 -2.83
C TRP A 289 30.57 -29.62 -2.13
N THR A 290 30.00 -30.63 -2.82
CA THR A 290 29.79 -32.00 -2.31
C THR A 290 29.76 -33.02 -3.45
N GLY A 291 30.14 -34.28 -3.17
CA GLY A 291 29.93 -35.41 -4.11
C GLY A 291 30.87 -35.51 -5.32
N LEU A 292 31.97 -34.74 -5.37
CA LEU A 292 32.91 -34.76 -6.48
C LEU A 292 33.59 -36.13 -6.64
N THR A 293 33.53 -36.67 -7.86
CA THR A 293 34.29 -37.84 -8.27
C THR A 293 35.80 -37.52 -8.34
N ALA A 294 36.63 -38.56 -8.31
CA ALA A 294 38.07 -38.39 -8.49
C ALA A 294 38.42 -37.77 -9.85
N ALA A 295 37.67 -38.12 -10.90
CA ALA A 295 37.88 -37.59 -12.25
C ALA A 295 37.58 -36.09 -12.33
N GLU A 296 36.48 -35.62 -11.74
CA GLU A 296 36.14 -34.18 -11.73
C GLU A 296 37.21 -33.35 -11.02
N ARG A 297 37.73 -33.86 -9.89
CA ARG A 297 38.82 -33.20 -9.15
C ARG A 297 40.13 -33.15 -9.94
N GLN A 298 40.44 -34.22 -10.66
CA GLN A 298 41.61 -34.28 -11.53
C GLN A 298 41.48 -33.29 -12.69
N ASP A 299 40.32 -33.22 -13.34
CA ASP A 299 40.11 -32.30 -14.46
C ASP A 299 40.19 -30.83 -14.03
N ILE A 300 39.56 -30.45 -12.91
CA ILE A 300 39.70 -29.11 -12.33
C ILE A 300 41.16 -28.84 -11.93
N GLY A 301 41.81 -29.79 -11.26
CA GLY A 301 43.21 -29.66 -10.84
C GLY A 301 44.16 -29.50 -12.03
N ALA A 302 43.89 -30.14 -13.16
CA ALA A 302 44.73 -30.07 -14.35
C ALA A 302 44.76 -28.66 -14.96
N VAL A 303 43.60 -28.01 -15.10
CA VAL A 303 43.54 -26.64 -15.62
C VAL A 303 44.14 -25.62 -14.63
N CYS A 304 43.91 -25.79 -13.32
CA CYS A 304 44.54 -24.97 -12.29
C CYS A 304 46.08 -25.11 -12.29
N TYR A 305 46.58 -26.34 -12.45
CA TYR A 305 48.00 -26.62 -12.50
C TYR A 305 48.68 -26.01 -13.71
N ASP A 306 48.13 -26.24 -14.90
CA ASP A 306 48.66 -25.69 -16.15
C ASP A 306 48.63 -24.16 -16.16
N ALA A 307 47.57 -23.56 -15.60
CA ALA A 307 47.48 -22.11 -15.39
C ALA A 307 48.58 -21.62 -14.41
N GLY A 308 48.88 -22.37 -13.36
CA GLY A 308 49.99 -22.07 -12.45
C GLY A 308 51.36 -22.12 -13.14
N LEU A 309 51.60 -23.12 -14.00
CA LEU A 309 52.82 -23.19 -14.81
C LEU A 309 52.94 -22.01 -15.77
N ALA A 310 51.86 -21.67 -16.46
CA ALA A 310 51.78 -20.54 -17.38
C ALA A 310 51.95 -19.18 -16.69
N ALA A 311 51.75 -19.12 -15.37
CA ALA A 311 51.94 -17.96 -14.51
C ALA A 311 53.31 -17.92 -13.82
N HIS A 312 54.22 -18.85 -14.12
CA HIS A 312 55.52 -18.99 -13.44
C HIS A 312 55.40 -19.00 -11.90
N MET A 313 54.41 -19.75 -11.40
CA MET A 313 53.99 -19.71 -10.00
C MET A 313 55.14 -20.01 -9.03
N SER A 314 55.24 -19.20 -7.98
CA SER A 314 56.04 -19.44 -6.78
C SER A 314 55.14 -20.06 -5.71
N TYR A 315 55.28 -21.36 -5.49
CA TYR A 315 54.50 -22.10 -4.52
C TYR A 315 55.20 -22.15 -3.15
N THR A 316 54.44 -21.85 -2.10
CA THR A 316 54.86 -22.00 -0.69
C THR A 316 53.71 -22.57 0.15
N ALA A 317 54.02 -23.02 1.37
CA ALA A 317 53.01 -23.55 2.30
C ALA A 317 51.89 -22.55 2.65
N GLY A 318 52.21 -21.25 2.72
CA GLY A 318 51.27 -20.20 3.14
C GLY A 318 50.50 -19.54 2.01
N SER A 319 51.11 -19.37 0.84
CA SER A 319 50.50 -18.71 -0.33
C SER A 319 51.20 -19.12 -1.62
N SER A 320 50.58 -18.88 -2.77
CA SER A 320 51.20 -19.08 -4.08
C SER A 320 50.93 -17.88 -4.98
N SER A 321 51.99 -17.28 -5.48
CA SER A 321 51.95 -16.04 -6.26
C SER A 321 52.68 -16.19 -7.58
N GLY A 322 52.21 -15.49 -8.60
CA GLY A 322 52.76 -15.53 -9.95
C GLY A 322 52.14 -14.44 -10.80
N TYR A 323 52.53 -14.39 -12.07
CA TYR A 323 51.96 -13.48 -13.05
C TYR A 323 51.82 -14.22 -14.37
N MET A 324 50.59 -14.24 -14.91
CA MET A 324 50.32 -14.82 -16.22
C MET A 324 50.28 -13.70 -17.25
N PRO A 325 51.31 -13.57 -18.11
CA PRO A 325 51.27 -12.59 -19.17
C PRO A 325 50.14 -12.92 -20.17
N PRO A 326 49.50 -11.91 -20.81
CA PRO A 326 48.49 -12.14 -21.84
C PRO A 326 48.92 -13.11 -22.95
N SER A 327 50.22 -13.13 -23.28
CA SER A 327 50.79 -14.03 -24.27
C SER A 327 50.71 -15.51 -23.87
N SER A 328 50.64 -15.85 -22.58
CA SER A 328 50.41 -17.23 -22.13
C SER A 328 49.03 -17.73 -22.55
N LEU A 329 47.99 -16.88 -22.42
CA LEU A 329 46.65 -17.24 -22.88
C LEU A 329 46.59 -17.43 -24.40
N THR A 330 47.30 -16.62 -25.18
CA THR A 330 47.31 -16.75 -26.64
C THR A 330 48.18 -17.91 -27.12
N ASN A 331 49.34 -18.14 -26.50
CA ASN A 331 50.35 -19.09 -26.99
C ASN A 331 50.13 -20.51 -26.44
N ILE A 332 49.72 -20.64 -25.18
CA ILE A 332 49.50 -21.93 -24.52
C ILE A 332 48.04 -22.33 -24.65
N PHE A 333 47.15 -21.45 -24.22
CA PHE A 333 45.71 -21.72 -24.16
C PHE A 333 44.95 -21.31 -25.42
N ARG A 334 45.66 -20.85 -26.46
CA ARG A 334 45.18 -20.61 -27.83
C ARG A 334 44.08 -19.55 -27.95
N PHE A 335 43.96 -18.62 -27.02
CA PHE A 335 43.03 -17.49 -27.16
C PHE A 335 43.43 -16.61 -28.36
N GLY A 336 42.44 -16.09 -29.08
CA GLY A 336 42.65 -15.26 -30.27
C GLY A 336 43.16 -13.85 -29.95
N ASN A 337 42.78 -13.31 -28.79
CA ASN A 337 43.16 -11.99 -28.33
C ASN A 337 43.04 -11.89 -26.81
N VAL A 338 43.96 -11.15 -26.20
CA VAL A 338 43.92 -10.73 -24.79
C VAL A 338 44.68 -9.41 -24.70
N VAL A 339 44.11 -8.41 -24.03
CA VAL A 339 44.78 -7.12 -23.77
C VAL A 339 44.84 -6.90 -22.26
N GLU A 340 45.98 -6.41 -21.76
CA GLU A 340 46.13 -5.97 -20.38
C GLU A 340 46.27 -4.45 -20.35
N GLY A 341 45.43 -3.78 -19.57
CA GLY A 341 45.41 -2.33 -19.38
C GLY A 341 45.77 -1.95 -17.95
N ASP A 342 46.05 -0.67 -17.76
CA ASP A 342 46.29 -0.11 -16.42
C ASP A 342 44.96 0.08 -15.66
N GLY A 343 44.96 -0.31 -14.39
CA GLY A 343 43.80 -0.20 -13.51
C GLY A 343 43.51 1.24 -13.06
N ASP A 344 44.39 2.20 -13.34
CA ASP A 344 44.22 3.62 -13.04
C ASP A 344 43.92 4.50 -14.27
N ASN A 345 43.71 3.88 -15.44
CA ASN A 345 43.51 4.58 -16.70
C ASN A 345 42.11 5.23 -16.80
N TRP A 346 42.04 6.43 -17.40
CA TRP A 346 40.79 7.14 -17.74
C TRP A 346 39.79 6.28 -18.55
N GLY A 347 40.26 5.25 -19.25
CA GLY A 347 39.46 4.29 -20.00
C GLY A 347 38.91 3.11 -19.20
N LEU A 348 39.05 3.05 -17.87
CA LEU A 348 38.73 1.87 -17.05
C LEU A 348 37.32 1.33 -17.29
N MET A 349 36.29 2.19 -17.27
CA MET A 349 34.91 1.75 -17.52
C MET A 349 34.68 1.29 -18.97
N ASN A 350 35.43 1.81 -19.94
CA ASN A 350 35.40 1.29 -21.31
C ASN A 350 36.10 -0.08 -21.43
N MET A 351 37.07 -0.39 -20.57
CA MET A 351 37.68 -1.72 -20.48
C MET A 351 36.72 -2.72 -19.84
N ILE A 352 36.13 -2.38 -18.68
CA ILE A 352 35.28 -3.28 -17.90
C ILE A 352 33.88 -3.40 -18.52
N ASN A 353 33.12 -2.31 -18.62
CA ASN A 353 31.68 -2.38 -18.92
C ASN A 353 31.38 -2.80 -20.36
N ALA A 354 32.24 -2.41 -21.32
CA ALA A 354 32.10 -2.90 -22.68
C ALA A 354 32.27 -4.43 -22.75
N ASN A 355 33.20 -4.98 -21.97
CA ASN A 355 33.39 -6.43 -21.86
C ASN A 355 32.20 -7.08 -21.14
N MET A 356 31.64 -6.45 -20.10
CA MET A 356 30.43 -6.94 -19.44
C MET A 356 29.22 -7.00 -20.38
N ASP A 357 28.98 -5.94 -21.17
CA ASP A 357 27.91 -5.90 -22.17
C ASP A 357 28.10 -6.99 -23.24
N ALA A 358 29.36 -7.28 -23.58
CA ALA A 358 29.76 -8.36 -24.48
C ALA A 358 29.82 -9.76 -23.84
N ARG A 359 29.53 -9.89 -22.53
CA ARG A 359 29.65 -11.13 -21.75
C ARG A 359 31.06 -11.74 -21.79
N LEU A 360 32.08 -10.90 -21.58
CA LEU A 360 33.48 -11.28 -21.48
C LEU A 360 33.97 -10.99 -20.06
N PRO A 361 34.33 -12.01 -19.26
CA PRO A 361 34.77 -11.80 -17.89
C PRO A 361 36.11 -11.05 -17.89
N THR A 362 36.28 -10.14 -16.93
CA THR A 362 37.44 -9.24 -16.88
C THR A 362 38.22 -9.50 -15.59
N PRO A 363 39.40 -10.16 -15.65
CA PRO A 363 40.30 -10.27 -14.51
C PRO A 363 40.83 -8.89 -14.06
N LEU A 364 40.72 -8.62 -12.77
CA LEU A 364 41.19 -7.39 -12.13
C LEU A 364 42.24 -7.72 -11.08
N SER A 365 43.40 -7.07 -11.14
CA SER A 365 44.42 -7.20 -10.11
C SER A 365 44.20 -6.14 -9.03
N VAL A 366 43.82 -6.58 -7.83
CA VAL A 366 43.62 -5.76 -6.64
C VAL A 366 44.90 -5.72 -5.83
N GLN A 367 45.31 -4.52 -5.39
CA GLN A 367 46.51 -4.39 -4.55
C GLN A 367 46.21 -4.68 -3.07
N ARG A 368 47.09 -5.44 -2.38
CA ARG A 368 47.02 -5.69 -0.94
C ARG A 368 48.36 -5.44 -0.22
N PRO A 369 48.37 -5.29 1.12
CA PRO A 369 49.59 -5.38 1.91
C PRO A 369 50.25 -6.77 1.71
N GLY A 370 51.51 -6.80 1.26
CA GLY A 370 52.26 -8.06 1.05
C GLY A 370 52.13 -8.73 -0.33
N GLY A 371 51.34 -8.19 -1.27
CA GLY A 371 51.23 -8.69 -2.65
C GLY A 371 49.90 -8.36 -3.33
N GLY A 372 49.79 -8.52 -4.65
CA GLY A 372 48.52 -8.36 -5.39
C GLY A 372 47.62 -9.61 -5.31
N HIS A 373 46.34 -9.45 -5.61
CA HIS A 373 45.37 -10.55 -5.74
C HIS A 373 44.51 -10.39 -6.98
N LEU A 374 44.37 -11.45 -7.77
CA LEU A 374 43.58 -11.43 -8.99
C LEU A 374 42.15 -11.90 -8.70
N VAL A 375 41.17 -11.05 -9.05
CA VAL A 375 39.72 -11.30 -8.94
C VAL A 375 39.07 -11.24 -10.32
N LEU A 376 37.81 -11.66 -10.44
CA LEU A 376 37.07 -11.59 -11.70
C LEU A 376 35.89 -10.65 -11.58
N CYS A 377 35.79 -9.67 -12.49
CA CYS A 377 34.56 -8.91 -12.68
C CYS A 377 33.69 -9.58 -13.76
N ASP A 378 32.42 -9.80 -13.44
CA ASP A 378 31.49 -10.54 -14.29
C ASP A 378 30.04 -10.04 -14.22
N GLY A 379 29.79 -8.83 -13.72
CA GLY A 379 28.46 -8.21 -13.73
C GLY A 379 28.54 -6.72 -13.35
N TYR A 380 27.53 -5.94 -13.72
CA TYR A 380 27.41 -4.54 -13.31
C TYR A 380 25.96 -4.01 -13.36
N GLY A 381 25.68 -2.96 -12.60
CA GLY A 381 24.37 -2.29 -12.57
C GLY A 381 24.39 -1.02 -11.73
N TYR A 382 23.27 -0.30 -11.68
CA TYR A 382 23.11 0.88 -10.85
C TYR A 382 22.08 0.65 -9.75
N ASN A 383 22.42 0.99 -8.50
CA ASN A 383 21.45 1.09 -7.42
C ASN A 383 21.51 2.51 -6.84
N LEU A 384 20.37 3.20 -6.74
CA LEU A 384 20.28 4.59 -6.31
C LEU A 384 21.28 5.53 -7.03
N SER A 385 21.50 5.29 -8.33
CA SER A 385 22.48 5.98 -9.19
C SER A 385 23.96 5.71 -8.92
N THR A 386 24.29 4.80 -8.01
CA THR A 386 25.66 4.31 -7.82
C THR A 386 25.91 3.12 -8.73
N LEU A 387 27.00 3.18 -9.48
CA LEU A 387 27.47 2.07 -10.31
C LEU A 387 28.17 1.02 -9.42
N TYR A 388 27.70 -0.22 -9.50
CA TYR A 388 28.32 -1.37 -8.83
C TYR A 388 28.75 -2.41 -9.86
N HIS A 389 29.81 -3.14 -9.53
CA HIS A 389 30.32 -4.29 -10.27
C HIS A 389 30.29 -5.52 -9.40
N HIS A 390 29.85 -6.65 -9.94
CA HIS A 390 29.98 -7.93 -9.27
C HIS A 390 31.42 -8.44 -9.41
N ILE A 391 32.03 -8.81 -8.28
CA ILE A 391 33.41 -9.26 -8.17
C ILE A 391 33.44 -10.65 -7.55
N ASN A 392 33.88 -11.64 -8.31
CA ASN A 392 34.21 -12.99 -7.85
C ASN A 392 35.64 -13.03 -7.31
N MET A 393 35.78 -13.36 -6.03
CA MET A 393 37.03 -13.28 -5.28
C MET A 393 37.98 -14.47 -5.55
N GLY A 394 37.51 -15.53 -6.22
CA GLY A 394 38.25 -16.76 -6.45
C GLY A 394 38.43 -17.62 -5.19
N TRP A 395 37.52 -17.47 -4.22
CA TRP A 395 37.61 -18.05 -2.87
C TRP A 395 36.41 -18.95 -2.57
N GLY A 396 35.96 -19.73 -3.57
CA GLY A 396 34.84 -20.65 -3.40
C GLY A 396 33.46 -19.99 -3.30
N GLY A 397 33.36 -18.70 -3.66
CA GLY A 397 32.17 -17.86 -3.48
C GLY A 397 32.18 -17.03 -2.20
N SER A 398 33.10 -17.29 -1.27
CA SER A 398 33.25 -16.46 -0.08
C SER A 398 33.66 -15.04 -0.47
N TYR A 399 32.95 -14.06 0.07
CA TYR A 399 33.16 -12.62 -0.12
C TYR A 399 32.95 -12.11 -1.55
N ASP A 400 32.34 -12.90 -2.45
CA ASP A 400 31.85 -12.39 -3.73
C ASP A 400 30.84 -11.27 -3.46
N ALA A 401 30.99 -10.12 -4.11
CA ALA A 401 30.23 -8.93 -3.74
C ALA A 401 29.95 -8.03 -4.94
N TRP A 402 28.84 -7.29 -4.84
CA TRP A 402 28.62 -6.08 -5.62
C TRP A 402 29.40 -4.96 -4.96
N TYR A 403 30.37 -4.40 -5.66
CA TYR A 403 31.30 -3.39 -5.15
C TYR A 403 31.19 -2.10 -5.95
N ALA A 404 31.05 -0.96 -5.27
CA ALA A 404 31.09 0.36 -5.88
C ALA A 404 32.55 0.72 -6.20
N LEU A 405 33.08 0.10 -7.26
CA LEU A 405 34.42 0.41 -7.75
C LEU A 405 34.51 1.92 -7.94
N PRO A 406 35.55 2.57 -7.39
CA PRO A 406 35.66 4.01 -7.51
C PRO A 406 35.60 4.38 -8.99
N ASP A 407 34.74 5.33 -9.34
CA ASP A 407 35.02 6.13 -10.53
C ASP A 407 36.35 6.81 -10.19
N ILE A 408 37.43 6.44 -10.89
CA ILE A 408 38.77 7.01 -10.63
C ILE A 408 38.78 8.54 -10.93
N ASP A 409 37.64 9.07 -11.38
CA ASP A 409 37.28 10.47 -11.60
C ASP A 409 36.78 11.24 -10.36
N ALA A 410 37.40 11.03 -9.19
CA ALA A 410 37.45 12.10 -8.20
C ALA A 410 38.70 12.95 -8.50
N GLY A 411 38.55 14.12 -9.13
CA GLY A 411 39.71 15.03 -9.33
C GLY A 411 40.43 15.38 -8.02
N PRO A 412 41.42 16.28 -8.02
CA PRO A 412 42.83 16.05 -8.40
C PRO A 412 43.57 14.88 -7.67
N TYR A 413 42.89 13.93 -7.03
CA TYR A 413 43.52 12.91 -6.19
C TYR A 413 43.57 11.54 -6.87
N HIS A 414 44.76 11.16 -7.33
CA HIS A 414 45.01 9.83 -7.91
C HIS A 414 45.27 8.80 -6.80
N TYR A 415 44.44 7.77 -6.70
CA TYR A 415 44.71 6.61 -5.86
C TYR A 415 44.44 5.31 -6.61
N VAL A 416 45.40 4.38 -6.55
CA VAL A 416 45.40 3.14 -7.33
C VAL A 416 44.89 1.99 -6.47
N VAL A 417 43.64 1.56 -6.72
CA VAL A 417 43.01 0.39 -6.07
C VAL A 417 43.18 -0.87 -6.92
N LEU A 418 43.10 -0.71 -8.25
CA LEU A 418 43.35 -1.74 -9.25
C LEU A 418 44.70 -1.48 -9.91
N SER A 419 45.56 -2.50 -10.01
CA SER A 419 46.85 -2.36 -10.70
C SER A 419 46.76 -2.70 -12.19
N THR A 420 46.00 -3.73 -12.57
CA THR A 420 45.82 -4.12 -13.97
C THR A 420 44.42 -4.65 -14.22
N VAL A 421 43.99 -4.55 -15.48
CA VAL A 421 42.72 -5.07 -15.99
C VAL A 421 42.99 -5.86 -17.26
N THR A 422 42.56 -7.12 -17.30
CA THR A 422 42.67 -7.95 -18.51
C THR A 422 41.33 -7.98 -19.24
N TYR A 423 41.29 -7.55 -20.49
CA TYR A 423 40.06 -7.32 -21.24
C TYR A 423 40.19 -7.70 -22.71
N ASN A 424 39.08 -7.72 -23.44
CA ASN A 424 38.98 -8.19 -24.83
C ASN A 424 39.53 -9.62 -25.01
N ILE A 425 39.21 -10.50 -24.04
CA ILE A 425 39.57 -11.92 -24.04
C ILE A 425 38.67 -12.65 -25.04
N TYR A 426 39.19 -12.96 -26.22
CA TYR A 426 38.45 -13.68 -27.26
C TYR A 426 39.02 -15.07 -27.49
N THR A 427 38.16 -16.07 -27.60
CA THR A 427 38.55 -17.43 -28.02
C THR A 427 39.02 -17.48 -29.48
N ASN A 428 38.54 -16.56 -30.32
CA ASN A 428 38.97 -16.40 -31.72
C ASN A 428 38.82 -14.94 -32.17
N GLY A 429 39.64 -14.49 -33.11
CA GLY A 429 39.62 -13.12 -33.65
C GLY A 429 40.20 -12.10 -32.68
N ARG A 430 40.21 -10.82 -33.11
CA ARG A 430 40.76 -9.66 -32.39
C ARG A 430 39.93 -8.42 -32.73
N GLY A 431 40.07 -7.36 -31.93
CA GLY A 431 39.46 -6.06 -32.21
C GLY A 431 38.76 -5.44 -31.01
N GLU A 432 38.03 -4.37 -31.27
CA GLU A 432 37.42 -3.52 -30.24
C GLU A 432 35.94 -3.87 -29.99
N ILE A 433 35.40 -3.32 -28.91
CA ILE A 433 33.99 -3.43 -28.52
C ILE A 433 33.32 -2.05 -28.59
N VAL A 434 32.15 -1.98 -29.21
CA VAL A 434 31.24 -0.84 -29.11
C VAL A 434 29.92 -1.32 -28.52
N SER A 435 29.49 -0.72 -27.41
CA SER A 435 28.34 -1.16 -26.62
C SER A 435 27.53 -0.01 -26.02
N GLY A 436 26.25 -0.28 -25.73
CA GLY A 436 25.32 0.66 -25.11
C GLY A 436 23.93 0.06 -24.97
N ARG A 437 22.93 0.91 -24.68
CA ARG A 437 21.52 0.50 -24.56
C ARG A 437 20.65 1.14 -25.62
N VAL A 438 19.69 0.39 -26.13
CA VAL A 438 18.54 0.94 -26.85
C VAL A 438 17.50 1.34 -25.82
N LEU A 439 17.12 2.61 -25.83
CA LEU A 439 16.24 3.20 -24.84
C LEU A 439 15.00 3.79 -25.52
N SER A 440 13.87 3.81 -24.82
CA SER A 440 12.73 4.63 -25.19
C SER A 440 13.05 6.13 -24.99
N SER A 441 12.16 7.01 -25.45
CA SER A 441 12.26 8.46 -25.22
C SER A 441 12.28 8.84 -23.74
N ASN A 442 11.80 7.96 -22.85
CA ASN A 442 11.77 8.15 -21.41
C ASN A 442 12.88 7.38 -20.67
N GLY A 443 13.88 6.87 -21.39
CA GLY A 443 15.06 6.22 -20.81
C GLY A 443 14.89 4.75 -20.39
N LEU A 444 13.76 4.12 -20.72
CA LEU A 444 13.53 2.69 -20.44
C LEU A 444 14.24 1.80 -21.46
N PRO A 445 14.81 0.66 -21.05
CA PRO A 445 15.41 -0.29 -21.99
C PRO A 445 14.40 -0.90 -22.96
N LEU A 446 14.74 -0.97 -24.24
CA LEU A 446 13.95 -1.62 -25.27
C LEU A 446 14.63 -2.93 -25.69
N THR A 447 14.03 -4.06 -25.34
CA THR A 447 14.46 -5.39 -25.77
C THR A 447 14.08 -5.67 -27.23
N ASN A 448 14.76 -6.62 -27.88
CA ASN A 448 14.47 -7.07 -29.25
C ASN A 448 14.48 -5.95 -30.31
N SER A 449 15.21 -4.87 -30.07
CA SER A 449 15.44 -3.81 -31.07
C SER A 449 16.56 -4.26 -32.01
N LEU A 450 16.34 -4.20 -33.32
CA LEU A 450 17.38 -4.51 -34.30
C LEU A 450 18.38 -3.36 -34.36
N VAL A 451 19.58 -3.57 -33.83
CA VAL A 451 20.70 -2.64 -33.91
C VAL A 451 21.59 -3.07 -35.06
N ARG A 452 21.88 -2.14 -35.98
CA ARG A 452 22.78 -2.34 -37.12
C ARG A 452 23.95 -1.39 -37.02
N LEU A 453 25.16 -1.93 -37.10
CA LEU A 453 26.43 -1.19 -37.11
C LEU A 453 27.13 -1.38 -38.46
N THR A 454 27.42 -0.27 -39.16
CA THR A 454 28.01 -0.25 -40.51
C THR A 454 29.26 0.63 -40.53
N GLY A 455 30.39 0.09 -41.01
CA GLY A 455 31.67 0.80 -41.07
C GLY A 455 32.84 -0.15 -41.36
N ALA A 456 34.00 0.41 -41.73
CA ALA A 456 35.22 -0.36 -42.01
C ALA A 456 35.07 -1.53 -43.03
N GLY A 457 34.15 -1.42 -43.98
CA GLY A 457 33.85 -2.49 -44.95
C GLY A 457 33.05 -3.67 -44.37
N THR A 458 32.46 -3.52 -43.18
CA THR A 458 31.63 -4.53 -42.51
C THR A 458 30.24 -3.98 -42.16
N THR A 459 29.26 -4.87 -42.08
CA THR A 459 27.92 -4.58 -41.55
C THR A 459 27.54 -5.70 -40.62
N ASN A 460 27.31 -5.37 -39.35
CA ASN A 460 26.93 -6.31 -38.31
C ASN A 460 25.55 -5.93 -37.75
N GLU A 461 24.76 -6.93 -37.39
CA GLU A 461 23.42 -6.75 -36.82
C GLU A 461 23.26 -7.61 -35.57
N MET A 462 22.51 -7.10 -34.60
CA MET A 462 22.09 -7.86 -33.44
C MET A 462 20.78 -7.33 -32.87
N LEU A 463 20.11 -8.14 -32.07
CA LEU A 463 18.98 -7.70 -31.25
C LEU A 463 19.50 -7.22 -29.89
N SER A 464 18.92 -6.14 -29.36
CA SER A 464 19.14 -5.74 -27.98
C SER A 464 18.57 -6.77 -27.00
N GLY A 465 19.27 -7.03 -25.90
CA GLY A 465 18.85 -7.99 -24.86
C GLY A 465 17.79 -7.45 -23.90
N ALA A 466 17.46 -8.24 -22.86
CA ALA A 466 16.41 -7.95 -21.88
C ALA A 466 16.51 -6.57 -21.19
N ASN A 467 17.74 -6.03 -21.04
CA ASN A 467 17.99 -4.71 -20.45
C ASN A 467 18.33 -3.64 -21.51
N GLY A 468 17.93 -3.86 -22.77
CA GLY A 468 18.19 -2.98 -23.91
C GLY A 468 19.63 -2.99 -24.39
N ILE A 469 20.51 -3.82 -23.79
CA ILE A 469 21.95 -3.83 -24.06
C ILE A 469 22.25 -4.42 -25.44
N TYR A 470 23.16 -3.78 -26.16
CA TYR A 470 23.79 -4.30 -27.37
C TYR A 470 25.32 -4.15 -27.26
N ALA A 471 26.07 -5.07 -27.87
CA ALA A 471 27.54 -5.04 -27.89
C ALA A 471 28.08 -5.67 -29.17
N PHE A 472 28.66 -4.85 -30.04
CA PHE A 472 29.41 -5.33 -31.20
C PHE A 472 30.86 -5.56 -30.80
N THR A 473 31.36 -6.76 -31.06
CA THR A 473 32.72 -7.19 -30.68
C THR A 473 33.61 -7.40 -31.90
N ARG A 474 34.93 -7.45 -31.67
CA ARG A 474 35.95 -7.71 -32.71
C ARG A 474 35.89 -6.71 -33.87
N LEU A 475 35.56 -5.46 -33.56
CA LEU A 475 35.53 -4.38 -34.54
C LEU A 475 36.94 -4.02 -34.98
N THR A 476 37.09 -3.63 -36.24
CA THR A 476 38.36 -3.14 -36.78
C THR A 476 38.83 -1.93 -35.96
N PRO A 477 40.06 -1.95 -35.41
CA PRO A 477 40.61 -0.82 -34.67
C PRO A 477 40.80 0.43 -35.52
N ASN A 478 40.74 1.60 -34.88
CA ASN A 478 40.87 2.93 -35.49
C ASN A 478 39.92 3.17 -36.67
N ALA A 479 38.63 2.87 -36.47
CA ALA A 479 37.63 2.96 -37.53
C ALA A 479 36.32 3.62 -37.04
N ASP A 480 35.66 4.31 -37.97
CA ASP A 480 34.36 4.94 -37.75
C ASP A 480 33.21 4.01 -38.16
N TYR A 481 32.16 4.03 -37.35
CA TYR A 481 30.95 3.25 -37.55
C TYR A 481 29.70 4.11 -37.39
N THR A 482 28.68 3.78 -38.17
CA THR A 482 27.32 4.30 -38.03
C THR A 482 26.42 3.24 -37.42
N ILE A 483 25.72 3.59 -36.35
CA ILE A 483 24.74 2.75 -35.67
C ILE A 483 23.34 3.24 -36.00
N THR A 484 22.46 2.31 -36.36
CA THR A 484 21.03 2.55 -36.61
C THR A 484 20.19 1.53 -35.86
N VAL A 485 18.97 1.89 -35.50
CA VAL A 485 18.04 1.03 -34.76
C VAL A 485 16.70 0.94 -35.48
N THR A 486 16.15 -0.27 -35.57
CA THR A 486 14.76 -0.51 -36.00
C THR A 486 14.00 -1.22 -34.90
N ASN A 487 12.91 -0.61 -34.41
CA ASN A 487 12.00 -1.22 -33.45
C ASN A 487 10.57 -0.70 -33.69
N GLY A 488 9.74 -1.48 -34.37
CA GLY A 488 8.34 -1.14 -34.66
C GLY A 488 8.19 0.24 -35.31
N ALA A 489 7.31 1.08 -34.73
CA ALA A 489 7.03 2.44 -35.19
C ALA A 489 7.94 3.51 -34.55
N LEU A 490 8.84 3.13 -33.63
CA LEU A 490 9.71 4.06 -32.92
C LEU A 490 10.80 4.59 -33.85
N ARG A 491 11.12 5.89 -33.71
CA ARG A 491 12.20 6.52 -34.49
C ARG A 491 13.44 6.70 -33.64
N PHE A 492 14.59 6.41 -34.22
CA PHE A 492 15.90 6.58 -33.59
C PHE A 492 16.80 7.41 -34.50
N PRO A 493 17.53 8.40 -33.97
CA PRO A 493 18.56 9.09 -34.74
C PRO A 493 19.73 8.12 -35.01
N GLN A 494 20.35 8.25 -36.18
CA GLN A 494 21.61 7.56 -36.45
C GLN A 494 22.71 8.07 -35.50
N ARG A 495 23.58 7.18 -35.04
CA ARG A 495 24.68 7.50 -34.12
C ARG A 495 26.02 7.17 -34.75
N LEU A 496 26.91 8.15 -34.83
CA LEU A 496 28.29 7.94 -35.26
C LEU A 496 29.17 7.63 -34.04
N VAL A 497 30.09 6.69 -34.19
CA VAL A 497 31.03 6.29 -33.15
C VAL A 497 32.38 5.88 -33.75
N HIS A 498 33.46 6.23 -33.07
CA HIS A 498 34.82 5.85 -33.44
C HIS A 498 35.35 4.78 -32.47
N ALA A 499 35.64 3.58 -33.00
CA ALA A 499 36.39 2.55 -32.26
C ALA A 499 37.88 2.84 -32.38
N GLY A 500 38.57 3.00 -31.25
CA GLY A 500 40.01 3.28 -31.20
C GLY A 500 40.85 2.03 -31.44
N ALA A 501 42.04 1.98 -30.84
CA ALA A 501 42.86 0.77 -30.80
C ALA A 501 43.34 0.51 -29.39
N SER A 502 43.03 -0.67 -28.87
CA SER A 502 43.49 -1.11 -27.56
C SER A 502 44.98 -1.45 -27.59
N VAL A 503 45.75 -0.78 -26.74
CA VAL A 503 47.19 -0.98 -26.57
C VAL A 503 47.44 -1.46 -25.14
N ALA A 504 48.33 -2.45 -24.98
CA ALA A 504 48.70 -2.95 -23.66
C ALA A 504 49.28 -1.81 -22.80
N TYR A 505 48.73 -1.63 -21.59
CA TYR A 505 49.03 -0.50 -20.68
C TYR A 505 48.87 0.90 -21.31
N GLY A 506 48.17 1.00 -22.43
CA GLY A 506 47.95 2.24 -23.17
C GLY A 506 46.47 2.58 -23.26
N ASN A 507 46.06 3.18 -24.37
CA ASN A 507 44.67 3.57 -24.58
C ASN A 507 43.78 2.34 -24.77
N CYS A 508 42.56 2.43 -24.24
CA CYS A 508 41.48 1.49 -24.55
C CYS A 508 40.77 1.92 -25.84
N GLY A 509 40.66 1.01 -26.81
CA GLY A 509 39.96 1.26 -28.08
C GLY A 509 38.44 1.03 -28.01
N ASN A 510 37.96 0.34 -26.97
CA ASN A 510 36.54 0.09 -26.75
C ASN A 510 35.76 1.39 -26.49
N ARG A 511 34.46 1.36 -26.82
CA ARG A 511 33.48 2.39 -26.48
C ARG A 511 32.30 1.77 -25.74
N TRP A 512 32.02 2.30 -24.56
CA TRP A 512 30.87 1.96 -23.73
C TRP A 512 29.93 3.16 -23.57
N GLY A 513 28.67 2.91 -23.22
CA GLY A 513 27.67 3.95 -22.99
C GLY A 513 27.19 4.65 -24.27
N VAL A 514 27.25 3.96 -25.42
CA VAL A 514 26.74 4.48 -26.69
C VAL A 514 25.22 4.26 -26.75
N ASP A 515 24.49 4.93 -25.88
CA ASP A 515 23.04 4.74 -25.75
C ASP A 515 22.26 5.35 -26.94
N LEU A 516 21.16 4.69 -27.30
CA LEU A 516 20.33 4.97 -28.48
C LEU A 516 18.88 5.24 -28.03
N PRO A 517 18.55 6.46 -27.59
CA PRO A 517 17.20 6.82 -27.17
C PRO A 517 16.27 7.04 -28.37
N ALA A 518 15.04 6.52 -28.27
CA ALA A 518 13.97 6.78 -29.23
C ALA A 518 13.52 8.25 -29.16
N VAL A 519 12.98 8.75 -30.27
CA VAL A 519 12.48 10.12 -30.41
C VAL A 519 11.02 10.05 -30.86
N GLY A 520 10.12 10.68 -30.10
CA GLY A 520 8.76 11.01 -30.57
C GLY A 520 7.57 10.14 -30.11
N SER A 521 7.57 9.57 -28.90
CA SER A 521 6.32 9.06 -28.30
C SER A 521 6.26 9.35 -26.79
N THR A 522 5.36 10.24 -26.37
CA THR A 522 5.12 10.56 -24.96
C THR A 522 4.11 9.57 -24.37
N GLY A 523 4.59 8.67 -23.51
CA GLY A 523 3.74 7.88 -22.63
C GLY A 523 4.44 7.60 -21.30
N PHE A 524 3.74 7.75 -20.19
CA PHE A 524 4.23 7.43 -18.87
C PHE A 524 4.00 5.95 -18.53
N VAL A 525 4.95 5.36 -17.82
CA VAL A 525 4.85 3.98 -17.35
C VAL A 525 3.95 3.90 -16.14
N VAL A 526 3.14 2.84 -16.07
CA VAL A 526 2.47 2.42 -14.84
C VAL A 526 2.89 0.97 -14.57
N ALA A 527 3.49 0.72 -13.41
CA ALA A 527 3.99 -0.60 -13.04
C ALA A 527 3.84 -0.90 -11.56
N GLY A 528 3.60 -2.17 -11.24
CA GLY A 528 3.47 -2.67 -9.87
C GLY A 528 3.52 -4.19 -9.81
N GLN A 529 3.38 -4.74 -8.62
CA GLN A 529 3.28 -6.17 -8.37
C GLN A 529 1.91 -6.54 -7.82
N ILE A 530 1.38 -7.68 -8.25
CA ILE A 530 0.20 -8.30 -7.68
C ILE A 530 0.66 -9.46 -6.81
N GLU A 531 0.44 -9.38 -5.50
CA GLU A 531 1.07 -10.26 -4.52
C GLU A 531 0.09 -10.79 -3.48
N ARG A 532 0.32 -12.01 -2.99
CA ARG A 532 -0.37 -12.55 -1.80
C ARG A 532 0.36 -12.14 -0.51
N ALA A 533 -0.34 -12.20 0.63
CA ALA A 533 0.28 -12.06 1.94
C ALA A 533 1.45 -13.07 2.09
N GLY A 534 2.63 -12.59 2.48
CA GLY A 534 3.88 -13.35 2.40
C GLY A 534 4.70 -13.12 1.12
N GLN A 535 4.39 -12.08 0.34
CA GLN A 535 5.16 -11.57 -0.82
C GLN A 535 5.36 -12.58 -1.95
N ILE A 536 4.36 -13.43 -2.20
CA ILE A 536 4.35 -14.34 -3.35
C ILE A 536 3.63 -13.66 -4.51
N GLY A 537 4.36 -13.41 -5.59
CA GLY A 537 3.83 -12.88 -6.84
C GLY A 537 2.73 -13.74 -7.45
N VAL A 538 1.70 -13.09 -8.00
CA VAL A 538 0.56 -13.74 -8.63
C VAL A 538 0.71 -13.68 -10.15
N PRO A 539 1.13 -14.78 -10.83
CA PRO A 539 1.36 -14.77 -12.28
C PRO A 539 0.08 -14.78 -13.12
N GLY A 540 0.12 -14.26 -14.34
CA GLY A 540 -0.99 -14.38 -15.29
C GLY A 540 -2.27 -13.64 -14.89
N VAL A 541 -2.19 -12.62 -14.03
CA VAL A 541 -3.30 -11.69 -13.78
C VAL A 541 -3.42 -10.77 -14.98
N ALA A 542 -4.60 -10.68 -15.57
CA ALA A 542 -4.88 -9.71 -16.61
C ALA A 542 -4.96 -8.32 -15.98
N VAL A 543 -4.19 -7.37 -16.51
CA VAL A 543 -4.16 -5.96 -16.13
C VAL A 543 -4.61 -5.16 -17.34
N CYS A 544 -5.81 -4.60 -17.28
CA CYS A 544 -6.52 -4.02 -18.42
C CYS A 544 -6.78 -2.52 -18.18
N PRO A 545 -5.91 -1.63 -18.68
CA PRO A 545 -6.14 -0.19 -18.62
C PRO A 545 -7.18 0.26 -19.66
N ASP A 546 -8.07 1.16 -19.26
CA ASP A 546 -9.10 1.72 -20.14
C ASP A 546 -8.52 2.32 -21.42
N GLY A 547 -9.04 1.85 -22.56
CA GLY A 547 -8.63 2.32 -23.88
C GLY A 547 -7.23 1.86 -24.32
N LEU A 548 -6.60 0.92 -23.60
CA LEU A 548 -5.29 0.35 -23.91
C LEU A 548 -5.35 -1.20 -23.94
N ASN A 549 -4.27 -1.82 -24.43
CA ASN A 549 -4.17 -3.28 -24.44
C ASN A 549 -3.93 -3.81 -23.02
N CYS A 550 -4.61 -4.91 -22.68
CA CYS A 550 -4.32 -5.63 -21.45
C CYS A 550 -2.91 -6.24 -21.49
N VAL A 551 -2.24 -6.23 -20.33
CA VAL A 551 -1.00 -6.97 -20.09
C VAL A 551 -1.25 -8.07 -19.06
N THR A 552 -0.33 -9.00 -18.91
CA THR A 552 -0.41 -10.05 -17.90
C THR A 552 0.77 -9.98 -16.95
N THR A 553 0.55 -10.22 -15.66
CA THR A 553 1.66 -10.32 -14.70
C THR A 553 2.60 -11.48 -15.02
N ASP A 554 3.88 -11.30 -14.77
CA ASP A 554 4.91 -12.34 -14.92
C ASP A 554 4.96 -13.32 -13.73
N ALA A 555 5.95 -14.23 -13.72
CA ALA A 555 6.15 -15.20 -12.65
C ALA A 555 6.28 -14.59 -11.24
N SER A 556 6.76 -13.35 -11.15
CA SER A 556 6.93 -12.59 -9.91
C SER A 556 5.71 -11.73 -9.55
N GLY A 557 4.62 -11.83 -10.32
CA GLY A 557 3.44 -10.99 -10.15
C GLY A 557 3.61 -9.57 -10.68
N TYR A 558 4.72 -9.26 -11.36
CA TYR A 558 5.00 -7.92 -11.86
C TYR A 558 4.23 -7.62 -13.15
N TYR A 559 3.64 -6.44 -13.24
CA TYR A 559 3.03 -5.92 -14.46
C TYR A 559 3.58 -4.54 -14.80
N VAL A 560 3.58 -4.24 -16.10
CA VAL A 560 3.97 -2.94 -16.64
C VAL A 560 3.18 -2.63 -17.91
N PHE A 561 2.68 -1.41 -18.01
CA PHE A 561 2.09 -0.86 -19.24
C PHE A 561 2.40 0.63 -19.36
N THR A 562 2.03 1.24 -20.49
CA THR A 562 2.30 2.65 -20.77
C THR A 562 1.01 3.38 -21.11
N VAL A 563 0.84 4.58 -20.55
CA VAL A 563 -0.32 5.46 -20.78
C VAL A 563 0.13 6.78 -21.40
N PRO A 564 -0.68 7.46 -22.21
CA PRO A 564 -0.39 8.81 -22.70
C PRO A 564 -0.17 9.83 -21.57
N GLU A 565 0.48 10.97 -21.88
CA GLU A 565 0.53 12.11 -20.96
C GLU A 565 -0.88 12.62 -20.62
N SER A 566 -1.11 12.94 -19.35
CA SER A 566 -2.40 13.32 -18.77
C SER A 566 -3.50 12.24 -18.90
N TRP A 567 -3.13 10.99 -19.20
CA TRP A 567 -4.09 9.90 -19.26
C TRP A 567 -4.82 9.75 -17.94
N SER A 568 -6.14 9.58 -18.03
CA SER A 568 -7.02 9.29 -16.91
C SER A 568 -7.90 8.13 -17.31
N GLY A 569 -8.07 7.16 -16.43
CA GLY A 569 -8.77 5.93 -16.72
C GLY A 569 -8.67 4.94 -15.58
N THR A 570 -9.44 3.86 -15.71
CA THR A 570 -9.45 2.76 -14.75
C THR A 570 -8.58 1.62 -15.28
N VAL A 571 -7.82 1.00 -14.39
CA VAL A 571 -7.13 -0.26 -14.67
C VAL A 571 -7.90 -1.36 -13.97
N MET A 572 -8.43 -2.30 -14.73
CA MET A 572 -9.08 -3.50 -14.18
C MET A 572 -8.08 -4.62 -14.01
N TYR A 573 -8.23 -5.38 -12.93
CA TYR A 573 -7.39 -6.54 -12.68
C TYR A 573 -8.26 -7.79 -12.58
N ALA A 574 -7.90 -8.86 -13.28
CA ALA A 574 -8.72 -10.08 -13.29
C ALA A 574 -7.87 -11.35 -13.34
N ARG A 575 -8.15 -12.26 -12.40
CA ARG A 575 -7.66 -13.65 -12.43
C ARG A 575 -8.65 -14.55 -11.71
N GLU A 576 -9.01 -15.67 -12.34
CA GLU A 576 -9.85 -16.68 -11.70
C GLU A 576 -9.23 -17.16 -10.38
N ARG A 577 -10.06 -17.32 -9.34
CA ARG A 577 -9.68 -17.68 -7.96
C ARG A 577 -8.83 -16.66 -7.21
N TYR A 578 -8.76 -15.41 -7.65
CA TYR A 578 -8.13 -14.34 -6.88
C TYR A 578 -9.06 -13.15 -6.69
N SER A 579 -9.30 -12.77 -5.44
CA SER A 579 -9.89 -11.46 -5.13
C SER A 579 -8.74 -10.48 -4.97
N LEU A 580 -8.86 -9.32 -5.59
CA LEU A 580 -7.85 -8.27 -5.57
C LEU A 580 -8.41 -7.13 -4.73
N ALA A 581 -7.64 -6.60 -3.77
CA ALA A 581 -8.10 -5.68 -2.73
C ALA A 581 -8.80 -4.40 -3.24
N SER A 582 -8.78 -4.14 -4.55
CA SER A 582 -9.49 -3.02 -5.17
C SER A 582 -10.29 -3.41 -6.42
N GLY A 583 -10.10 -4.63 -6.98
CA GLY A 583 -10.62 -5.10 -8.29
C GLY A 583 -10.22 -4.25 -9.51
N SER A 584 -9.90 -2.98 -9.29
CA SER A 584 -9.55 -1.95 -10.23
C SER A 584 -8.78 -0.82 -9.53
N ARG A 585 -8.09 0.04 -10.28
CA ARG A 585 -7.43 1.25 -9.77
C ARG A 585 -7.69 2.42 -10.71
N VAL A 586 -8.10 3.55 -10.16
CA VAL A 586 -8.38 4.77 -10.94
C VAL A 586 -7.14 5.67 -10.96
N TYR A 587 -6.76 6.10 -12.16
CA TYR A 587 -5.69 7.06 -12.39
C TYR A 587 -6.27 8.38 -12.91
N ALA A 588 -5.83 9.49 -12.33
CA ALA A 588 -6.26 10.84 -12.73
C ALA A 588 -5.04 11.66 -13.19
N GLY A 589 -5.01 12.00 -14.48
CA GLY A 589 -4.03 12.91 -15.07
C GLY A 589 -2.59 12.46 -14.91
N VAL A 590 -2.23 11.26 -15.38
CA VAL A 590 -0.88 10.72 -15.25
C VAL A 590 0.13 11.66 -15.92
N SER A 591 0.96 12.32 -15.09
CA SER A 591 1.93 13.33 -15.52
C SER A 591 3.39 12.91 -15.30
N SER A 592 3.61 11.69 -14.83
CA SER A 592 4.93 11.09 -14.63
C SER A 592 4.81 9.57 -14.60
N ASN A 593 5.93 8.85 -14.75
CA ASN A 593 5.94 7.40 -14.51
C ASN A 593 5.49 7.10 -13.08
N LEU A 594 4.65 6.09 -12.93
CA LEU A 594 4.13 5.56 -11.67
C LEU A 594 4.68 4.14 -11.50
N PHE A 595 5.41 3.94 -10.39
CA PHE A 595 6.00 2.65 -10.01
C PHE A 595 5.48 2.27 -8.62
N ALA A 596 5.61 1.01 -8.24
CA ALA A 596 5.08 0.46 -6.99
C ALA A 596 3.55 0.56 -6.90
N GLU A 597 2.87 0.40 -8.04
CA GLU A 597 1.42 0.33 -8.12
C GLU A 597 0.91 -1.06 -7.67
N ASN A 598 1.34 -1.49 -6.49
CA ASN A 598 1.12 -2.85 -6.02
C ASN A 598 -0.34 -3.09 -5.64
N ILE A 599 -0.82 -4.29 -5.91
CA ILE A 599 -2.17 -4.76 -5.60
C ILE A 599 -2.08 -6.03 -4.76
N ALA A 600 -2.65 -6.00 -3.56
CA ALA A 600 -2.76 -7.21 -2.74
C ALA A 600 -3.83 -8.14 -3.34
N ALA A 601 -3.51 -9.44 -3.34
CA ALA A 601 -4.34 -10.50 -3.86
C ALA A 601 -4.61 -11.56 -2.79
N ARG A 602 -5.84 -12.04 -2.74
CA ARG A 602 -6.30 -13.14 -1.90
C ARG A 602 -6.59 -14.34 -2.77
N PHE A 603 -6.10 -15.51 -2.40
CA PHE A 603 -6.53 -16.75 -3.04
C PHE A 603 -7.90 -17.15 -2.53
N MET A 604 -8.88 -17.29 -3.42
CA MET A 604 -10.25 -17.62 -3.03
C MET A 604 -10.46 -19.13 -3.05
N ILE A 605 -11.05 -19.65 -1.98
CA ILE A 605 -11.55 -21.02 -1.86
C ILE A 605 -13.03 -20.96 -1.50
N TYR A 606 -13.86 -21.69 -2.23
CA TYR A 606 -15.31 -21.71 -2.03
C TYR A 606 -15.73 -22.93 -1.21
N VAL A 607 -16.67 -22.73 -0.29
CA VAL A 607 -17.25 -23.79 0.56
C VAL A 607 -18.77 -23.66 0.53
N ASP A 608 -19.44 -24.74 0.18
CA ASP A 608 -20.90 -24.81 0.06
C ASP A 608 -21.33 -26.27 0.28
N THR A 609 -22.16 -26.51 1.30
CA THR A 609 -22.65 -27.85 1.63
C THR A 609 -23.52 -28.46 0.52
N ASP A 610 -24.09 -27.62 -0.34
CA ASP A 610 -25.00 -28.02 -1.41
C ASP A 610 -24.30 -28.21 -2.76
N ALA A 611 -22.98 -27.95 -2.82
CA ALA A 611 -22.20 -28.12 -4.04
C ALA A 611 -22.13 -29.60 -4.48
N ALA A 612 -22.32 -29.82 -5.78
CA ALA A 612 -22.37 -31.17 -6.37
C ALA A 612 -21.19 -31.47 -7.33
N GLY A 613 -20.26 -30.53 -7.51
CA GLY A 613 -19.15 -30.64 -8.44
C GLY A 613 -17.94 -31.40 -7.88
N ALA A 614 -16.75 -30.96 -8.26
CA ALA A 614 -15.49 -31.68 -8.01
C ALA A 614 -15.01 -31.68 -6.54
N ASN A 615 -15.65 -30.93 -5.65
CA ASN A 615 -15.27 -30.78 -4.24
C ASN A 615 -13.79 -30.35 -4.06
N ASP A 616 -13.36 -29.32 -4.81
CA ASP A 616 -11.98 -28.84 -4.85
C ASP A 616 -11.84 -27.33 -4.52
N GLY A 617 -12.94 -26.68 -4.14
CA GLY A 617 -12.96 -25.28 -3.71
C GLY A 617 -12.72 -24.27 -4.85
N SER A 618 -12.83 -24.72 -6.09
CA SER A 618 -12.46 -24.01 -7.32
C SER A 618 -13.37 -22.84 -7.72
N SER A 619 -14.64 -22.99 -7.37
CA SER A 619 -15.80 -22.17 -7.77
C SER A 619 -16.97 -22.63 -6.92
N TRP A 620 -18.05 -21.88 -6.81
CA TRP A 620 -19.27 -22.35 -6.11
C TRP A 620 -19.76 -23.73 -6.57
N ALA A 621 -19.80 -23.98 -7.89
CA ALA A 621 -20.22 -25.29 -8.41
C ALA A 621 -19.32 -26.47 -7.98
N ASN A 622 -18.05 -26.21 -7.67
CA ASN A 622 -17.05 -27.19 -7.26
C ASN A 622 -16.55 -26.92 -5.83
N ALA A 623 -17.34 -26.19 -5.03
CA ALA A 623 -16.96 -25.80 -3.69
C ALA A 623 -16.72 -27.02 -2.81
N PHE A 624 -15.92 -26.84 -1.76
CA PHE A 624 -15.82 -27.87 -0.74
C PHE A 624 -17.17 -28.02 -0.01
N THR A 625 -17.68 -29.24 0.11
CA THR A 625 -18.89 -29.53 0.90
C THR A 625 -18.60 -29.62 2.40
N ASN A 626 -17.32 -29.48 2.79
CA ASN A 626 -16.87 -29.53 4.17
C ASN A 626 -15.86 -28.40 4.46
N LEU A 627 -16.20 -27.50 5.39
CA LEU A 627 -15.34 -26.37 5.74
C LEU A 627 -14.01 -26.80 6.40
N GLN A 628 -14.01 -27.88 7.17
CA GLN A 628 -12.78 -28.36 7.81
C GLN A 628 -11.78 -28.89 6.76
N GLU A 629 -12.26 -29.49 5.68
CA GLU A 629 -11.41 -29.88 4.54
C GLU A 629 -10.84 -28.65 3.83
N ALA A 630 -11.65 -27.62 3.60
CA ALA A 630 -11.20 -26.36 2.99
C ALA A 630 -10.11 -25.64 3.82
N LEU A 631 -10.12 -25.82 5.15
CA LEU A 631 -9.12 -25.28 6.06
C LEU A 631 -7.81 -26.08 6.08
N THR A 632 -7.75 -27.27 5.48
CA THR A 632 -6.53 -28.11 5.48
C THR A 632 -5.56 -27.73 4.36
N GLY A 633 -4.28 -27.58 4.70
CA GLY A 633 -3.21 -27.35 3.72
C GLY A 633 -3.14 -25.94 3.14
N VAL A 634 -3.93 -24.99 3.64
CA VAL A 634 -3.93 -23.59 3.23
C VAL A 634 -3.10 -22.73 4.18
N GLY A 635 -2.56 -21.61 3.67
CA GLY A 635 -1.68 -20.71 4.41
C GLY A 635 -2.02 -19.23 4.20
N PRO A 636 -1.18 -18.31 4.73
CA PRO A 636 -1.42 -16.88 4.68
C PRO A 636 -1.81 -16.34 3.29
N GLY A 637 -2.75 -15.39 3.25
CA GLY A 637 -3.22 -14.78 2.00
C GLY A 637 -4.30 -15.59 1.27
N THR A 638 -4.91 -16.56 1.97
CA THR A 638 -6.07 -17.33 1.50
C THR A 638 -7.35 -16.79 2.15
N ALA A 639 -8.38 -16.58 1.34
CA ALA A 639 -9.73 -16.25 1.77
C ALA A 639 -10.67 -17.42 1.44
N ILE A 640 -11.30 -17.96 2.48
CA ILE A 640 -12.32 -19.00 2.39
C ILE A 640 -13.69 -18.33 2.43
N LEU A 641 -14.48 -18.52 1.39
CA LEU A 641 -15.83 -17.98 1.26
C LEU A 641 -16.80 -19.14 1.51
N ALA A 642 -17.54 -19.07 2.61
CA ALA A 642 -18.51 -20.08 2.99
C ALA A 642 -19.94 -19.60 2.68
N ALA A 643 -20.67 -20.38 1.87
CA ALA A 643 -22.07 -20.14 1.58
C ALA A 643 -22.92 -20.23 2.86
N GLU A 644 -24.17 -19.80 2.75
CA GLU A 644 -25.20 -20.04 3.75
C GLU A 644 -25.27 -21.54 4.09
N GLY A 645 -25.65 -21.83 5.33
CA GLY A 645 -25.76 -23.21 5.81
C GLY A 645 -25.14 -23.41 7.19
N VAL A 646 -25.23 -24.66 7.66
CA VAL A 646 -24.71 -25.09 8.96
C VAL A 646 -23.51 -26.01 8.76
N TYR A 647 -22.36 -25.57 9.25
CA TYR A 647 -21.09 -26.28 9.16
C TYR A 647 -20.69 -26.82 10.53
N THR A 648 -20.40 -28.11 10.61
CA THR A 648 -19.90 -28.76 11.83
C THR A 648 -18.45 -29.23 11.66
N PRO A 649 -17.62 -29.18 12.71
CA PRO A 649 -16.18 -29.46 12.59
C PRO A 649 -15.82 -30.95 12.52
N GLY A 650 -16.79 -31.85 12.72
CA GLY A 650 -16.59 -33.30 12.73
C GLY A 650 -17.59 -34.04 13.60
N SER A 651 -17.22 -35.22 14.07
CA SER A 651 -18.08 -36.10 14.88
C SER A 651 -17.51 -36.42 16.28
N ASN A 652 -16.42 -35.77 16.68
CA ASN A 652 -15.78 -35.97 17.99
C ASN A 652 -15.83 -34.68 18.79
N ARG A 653 -16.02 -34.75 20.11
CA ARG A 653 -16.06 -33.55 20.96
C ARG A 653 -14.78 -32.69 20.90
N TRP A 654 -13.65 -33.29 20.51
CA TRP A 654 -12.36 -32.60 20.33
C TRP A 654 -12.12 -32.11 18.90
N THR A 655 -13.06 -32.27 17.96
CA THR A 655 -12.96 -31.64 16.63
C THR A 655 -13.55 -30.24 16.68
N TYR A 656 -12.81 -29.27 16.16
CA TYR A 656 -13.15 -27.86 16.06
C TYR A 656 -12.54 -27.29 14.79
N PHE A 657 -13.09 -26.19 14.28
CA PHE A 657 -12.50 -25.49 13.13
C PHE A 657 -11.17 -24.87 13.52
N THR A 658 -10.06 -25.48 13.12
CA THR A 658 -8.73 -24.91 13.30
C THR A 658 -8.42 -23.95 12.17
N LEU A 659 -8.38 -22.65 12.47
CA LEU A 659 -7.96 -21.65 11.51
C LEU A 659 -6.44 -21.67 11.33
N PRO A 660 -5.91 -21.77 10.10
CA PRO A 660 -4.49 -21.58 9.87
C PRO A 660 -4.08 -20.10 10.04
N SER A 661 -2.80 -19.86 10.37
CA SER A 661 -2.29 -18.49 10.51
C SER A 661 -2.40 -17.72 9.19
N GLY A 662 -2.89 -16.47 9.25
CA GLY A 662 -3.04 -15.59 8.09
C GLY A 662 -4.17 -15.94 7.12
N VAL A 663 -5.06 -16.88 7.50
CA VAL A 663 -6.23 -17.26 6.69
C VAL A 663 -7.46 -16.48 7.12
N GLU A 664 -8.22 -16.01 6.13
CA GLU A 664 -9.46 -15.28 6.32
C GLU A 664 -10.65 -16.20 5.98
N VAL A 665 -11.68 -16.23 6.81
CA VAL A 665 -12.93 -16.97 6.56
C VAL A 665 -14.09 -16.00 6.60
N TYR A 666 -14.88 -15.98 5.52
CA TYR A 666 -16.00 -15.08 5.32
C TYR A 666 -17.31 -15.86 5.18
N GLY A 667 -18.34 -15.43 5.90
CA GLY A 667 -19.72 -15.85 5.67
C GLY A 667 -20.53 -14.80 4.90
N GLY A 668 -21.78 -15.16 4.55
CA GLY A 668 -22.73 -14.23 3.96
C GLY A 668 -23.09 -14.46 2.49
N PHE A 669 -22.74 -15.61 1.92
CA PHE A 669 -22.89 -15.88 0.49
C PHE A 669 -24.07 -16.80 0.18
N SER A 670 -24.73 -16.57 -0.96
CA SER A 670 -25.77 -17.44 -1.50
C SER A 670 -25.23 -18.56 -2.38
N GLY A 671 -23.96 -18.50 -2.79
CA GLY A 671 -23.32 -19.51 -3.64
C GLY A 671 -23.30 -19.16 -5.13
N ILE A 672 -23.50 -17.89 -5.50
CA ILE A 672 -23.46 -17.43 -6.89
C ILE A 672 -22.61 -16.17 -7.09
N GLU A 673 -22.11 -15.59 -6.01
CA GLU A 673 -21.34 -14.37 -6.02
C GLU A 673 -20.00 -14.54 -6.73
N THR A 674 -19.58 -13.52 -7.47
CA THR A 674 -18.29 -13.50 -8.16
C THR A 674 -17.23 -12.71 -7.41
N ASP A 675 -17.61 -11.97 -6.37
CA ASP A 675 -16.73 -11.13 -5.56
C ASP A 675 -17.17 -11.08 -4.09
N LEU A 676 -16.23 -10.77 -3.18
CA LEU A 676 -16.44 -10.68 -1.74
C LEU A 676 -17.52 -9.66 -1.36
N GLU A 677 -17.57 -8.52 -2.05
CA GLU A 677 -18.47 -7.39 -1.71
C GLU A 677 -19.94 -7.65 -2.08
N GLN A 678 -20.23 -8.71 -2.85
CA GLN A 678 -21.61 -9.07 -3.24
C GLN A 678 -22.37 -9.82 -2.14
N ARG A 679 -21.68 -10.23 -1.08
CA ARG A 679 -22.28 -10.98 0.04
C ARG A 679 -23.36 -10.16 0.75
N ASN A 680 -24.35 -10.87 1.30
CA ASN A 680 -25.38 -10.28 2.16
C ASN A 680 -25.53 -11.12 3.44
N PRO A 681 -24.71 -10.84 4.47
CA PRO A 681 -24.71 -11.62 5.71
C PRO A 681 -26.01 -11.58 6.50
N ALA A 682 -26.83 -10.55 6.32
CA ALA A 682 -28.14 -10.45 6.96
C ALA A 682 -29.14 -11.47 6.39
N LEU A 683 -29.04 -11.77 5.09
CA LEU A 683 -29.92 -12.68 4.38
C LEU A 683 -29.38 -14.12 4.33
N TYR A 684 -28.09 -14.28 4.03
CA TYR A 684 -27.45 -15.58 3.78
C TYR A 684 -26.57 -15.97 4.96
N LYS A 685 -27.16 -16.66 5.95
CA LYS A 685 -26.49 -16.93 7.23
C LYS A 685 -25.56 -18.14 7.13
N THR A 686 -24.28 -17.92 7.38
CA THR A 686 -23.27 -18.98 7.55
C THR A 686 -23.09 -19.28 9.03
N ILE A 687 -23.36 -20.53 9.44
CA ILE A 687 -23.38 -20.95 10.85
C ILE A 687 -22.31 -22.01 11.08
N LEU A 688 -21.31 -21.69 11.92
CA LEU A 688 -20.38 -22.65 12.49
C LEU A 688 -21.02 -23.21 13.77
N SER A 689 -21.39 -24.48 13.74
CA SER A 689 -22.10 -25.15 14.83
C SER A 689 -21.25 -26.21 15.49
N GLY A 690 -21.25 -26.20 16.83
CA GLY A 690 -20.70 -27.26 17.65
C GLY A 690 -21.67 -28.39 17.96
N ASP A 691 -22.94 -28.29 17.52
CA ASP A 691 -23.95 -29.34 17.66
C ASP A 691 -23.63 -30.50 16.70
N ILE A 692 -22.86 -31.46 17.20
CA ILE A 692 -22.38 -32.64 16.46
C ILE A 692 -23.07 -33.89 17.01
N GLY A 693 -23.40 -34.83 16.12
CA GLY A 693 -24.12 -36.05 16.50
C GLY A 693 -25.63 -35.83 16.51
N VAL A 694 -26.25 -35.88 17.69
CA VAL A 694 -27.70 -35.76 17.86
C VAL A 694 -28.09 -34.30 18.07
N ALA A 695 -28.86 -33.75 17.12
CA ALA A 695 -29.31 -32.36 17.18
C ALA A 695 -29.92 -31.97 18.54
N GLY A 696 -29.40 -30.88 19.11
CA GLY A 696 -29.84 -30.29 20.38
C GLY A 696 -29.35 -31.03 21.63
N ASN A 697 -28.48 -32.03 21.51
CA ASN A 697 -27.92 -32.74 22.65
C ASN A 697 -26.55 -32.14 23.06
N PRO A 698 -26.44 -31.38 24.16
CA PRO A 698 -25.15 -30.77 24.53
C PRO A 698 -24.08 -31.79 24.94
N ALA A 699 -24.44 -33.05 25.19
CA ALA A 699 -23.50 -34.07 25.67
C ALA A 699 -22.53 -34.57 24.59
N ASP A 700 -22.91 -34.50 23.31
CA ASP A 700 -22.07 -34.83 22.16
C ASP A 700 -21.52 -33.60 21.42
N ASN A 701 -21.98 -32.39 21.72
CA ASN A 701 -21.43 -31.15 21.15
C ASN A 701 -19.90 -31.03 21.32
N CYS A 702 -19.22 -30.44 20.33
CA CYS A 702 -17.80 -30.15 20.46
C CYS A 702 -17.52 -29.19 21.62
N TYR A 703 -16.33 -29.29 22.20
CA TYR A 703 -15.94 -28.42 23.31
C TYR A 703 -15.76 -26.97 22.84
N HIS A 704 -15.11 -26.79 21.69
CA HIS A 704 -14.87 -25.49 21.07
C HIS A 704 -15.44 -25.54 19.66
N VAL A 705 -16.06 -24.48 19.16
CA VAL A 705 -16.48 -24.44 17.74
C VAL A 705 -15.28 -24.08 16.87
N VAL A 706 -14.52 -23.06 17.28
CA VAL A 706 -13.36 -22.55 16.55
C VAL A 706 -12.12 -22.49 17.43
N GLN A 707 -10.99 -22.90 16.89
CA GLN A 707 -9.66 -22.59 17.41
C GLN A 707 -8.99 -21.55 16.52
N GLY A 708 -8.66 -20.39 17.09
CA GLY A 708 -7.99 -19.33 16.35
C GLY A 708 -6.48 -19.47 16.26
N ALA A 709 -5.90 -18.69 15.33
CA ALA A 709 -4.47 -18.62 15.06
C ALA A 709 -4.04 -17.18 14.75
N ASP A 710 -2.72 -16.94 14.75
CA ASP A 710 -2.16 -15.61 14.51
C ASP A 710 -2.55 -15.07 13.14
N ASN A 711 -2.99 -13.81 13.11
CA ASN A 711 -3.40 -13.09 11.90
C ASN A 711 -4.55 -13.76 11.13
N ALA A 712 -5.28 -14.69 11.74
CA ALA A 712 -6.50 -15.25 11.16
C ALA A 712 -7.68 -14.29 11.32
N LEU A 713 -8.63 -14.34 10.37
CA LEU A 713 -9.87 -13.56 10.38
C LEU A 713 -11.09 -14.49 10.31
N LEU A 714 -12.06 -14.26 11.19
CA LEU A 714 -13.46 -14.67 10.98
C LEU A 714 -14.28 -13.42 10.71
N ASP A 715 -15.02 -13.40 9.61
CA ASP A 715 -15.89 -12.29 9.27
C ASP A 715 -17.31 -12.72 8.86
N SER A 716 -18.33 -12.14 9.51
CA SER A 716 -19.75 -12.35 9.17
C SER A 716 -20.25 -13.79 9.33
N LEU A 717 -19.79 -14.50 10.37
CA LEU A 717 -20.25 -15.86 10.70
C LEU A 717 -21.01 -15.89 12.02
N THR A 718 -21.92 -16.85 12.14
CA THR A 718 -22.51 -17.23 13.44
C THR A 718 -21.71 -18.39 14.04
N VAL A 719 -21.27 -18.28 15.30
CA VAL A 719 -20.55 -19.33 16.03
C VAL A 719 -21.39 -19.77 17.23
N CYS A 720 -21.88 -21.00 17.21
CA CYS A 720 -22.81 -21.50 18.23
C CYS A 720 -22.64 -22.98 18.57
N GLY A 721 -23.26 -23.43 19.68
CA GLY A 721 -23.37 -24.83 20.03
C GLY A 721 -22.12 -25.45 20.67
N GLY A 722 -21.07 -24.69 20.96
CA GLY A 722 -19.92 -25.20 21.71
C GLY A 722 -20.26 -25.49 23.17
N TYR A 723 -19.80 -26.62 23.70
CA TYR A 723 -20.10 -27.09 25.05
C TYR A 723 -18.85 -27.55 25.81
N ALA A 724 -18.00 -26.59 26.18
CA ALA A 724 -16.71 -26.79 26.87
C ALA A 724 -16.88 -27.24 28.34
N ASN A 725 -17.35 -28.48 28.57
CA ASN A 725 -17.49 -29.12 29.88
C ASN A 725 -16.48 -30.26 30.15
N GLY A 726 -15.39 -30.29 29.39
CA GLY A 726 -14.37 -31.35 29.42
C GLY A 726 -13.35 -31.17 30.55
N ALA A 727 -12.13 -31.67 30.33
CA ALA A 727 -10.98 -31.44 31.21
C ALA A 727 -9.94 -30.53 30.51
N SER A 728 -9.07 -29.89 31.31
CA SER A 728 -7.96 -29.06 30.81
C SER A 728 -8.43 -27.94 29.88
N SER A 729 -7.95 -27.88 28.63
CA SER A 729 -8.37 -26.88 27.65
C SER A 729 -9.85 -26.96 27.29
N GLY A 730 -10.46 -28.15 27.37
CA GLY A 730 -11.88 -28.39 27.06
C GLY A 730 -12.88 -27.76 28.03
N GLN A 731 -12.43 -26.86 28.92
CA GLN A 731 -13.25 -26.10 29.87
C GLN A 731 -13.31 -24.59 29.55
N TYR A 732 -12.67 -24.16 28.46
CA TYR A 732 -12.49 -22.75 28.09
C TYR A 732 -13.09 -22.47 26.72
N GLY A 733 -13.55 -21.25 26.41
CA GLY A 733 -13.86 -20.82 25.04
C GLY A 733 -14.83 -21.75 24.31
N GLY A 734 -16.10 -21.78 24.74
CA GLY A 734 -17.11 -22.67 24.13
C GLY A 734 -17.30 -22.36 22.64
N GLY A 735 -17.48 -21.09 22.29
CA GLY A 735 -17.52 -20.67 20.89
C GLY A 735 -16.11 -20.65 20.28
N ILE A 736 -15.28 -19.72 20.75
CA ILE A 736 -13.95 -19.45 20.20
C ILE A 736 -12.88 -19.63 21.27
N TYR A 737 -11.89 -20.49 20.99
CA TYR A 737 -10.77 -20.79 21.86
C TYR A 737 -9.43 -20.35 21.25
N ASN A 738 -8.89 -19.23 21.75
CA ASN A 738 -7.61 -18.67 21.30
C ASN A 738 -6.46 -19.09 22.24
N ALA A 739 -5.98 -20.32 22.07
CA ALA A 739 -4.87 -20.88 22.86
C ALA A 739 -3.57 -20.10 22.64
N GLY A 740 -2.93 -19.62 23.71
CA GLY A 740 -1.66 -18.89 23.61
C GLY A 740 -1.79 -17.40 23.27
N SER A 741 -3.02 -16.86 23.23
CA SER A 741 -3.32 -15.45 22.89
C SER A 741 -2.93 -15.01 21.46
N PRO A 742 -3.29 -15.78 20.42
CA PRO A 742 -3.01 -15.40 19.04
C PRO A 742 -3.67 -14.07 18.66
N ASN A 743 -3.06 -13.35 17.71
CA ASN A 743 -3.58 -12.11 17.14
C ASN A 743 -4.69 -12.37 16.10
N MET A 744 -5.71 -13.15 16.47
CA MET A 744 -6.89 -13.40 15.64
C MET A 744 -7.89 -12.22 15.73
N LEU A 745 -8.48 -11.87 14.59
CA LEU A 745 -9.60 -10.93 14.50
C LEU A 745 -10.93 -11.66 14.25
N VAL A 746 -11.92 -11.39 15.10
CA VAL A 746 -13.32 -11.77 14.91
C VAL A 746 -14.11 -10.50 14.57
N SER A 747 -14.66 -10.42 13.37
CA SER A 747 -15.29 -9.21 12.82
C SER A 747 -16.71 -9.51 12.36
N GLN A 748 -17.68 -8.64 12.63
CA GLN A 748 -19.06 -8.80 12.12
C GLN A 748 -19.72 -10.15 12.46
N CYS A 749 -19.26 -10.83 13.51
CA CYS A 749 -19.71 -12.18 13.84
C CYS A 749 -20.81 -12.16 14.91
N ILE A 750 -21.58 -13.26 14.96
CA ILE A 750 -22.52 -13.54 16.03
C ILE A 750 -22.00 -14.74 16.83
N VAL A 751 -21.48 -14.52 18.03
CA VAL A 751 -21.06 -15.60 18.94
C VAL A 751 -22.17 -15.84 19.94
N THR A 752 -22.89 -16.96 19.81
CA THR A 752 -24.12 -17.18 20.59
C THR A 752 -24.38 -18.60 21.05
N GLY A 753 -25.03 -18.74 22.21
CA GLY A 753 -25.50 -20.03 22.72
C GLY A 753 -24.37 -21.01 23.06
N ASN A 754 -23.18 -20.51 23.39
CA ASN A 754 -22.02 -21.33 23.75
C ASN A 754 -21.87 -21.47 25.26
N TYR A 755 -21.34 -22.60 25.71
CA TYR A 755 -21.11 -22.91 27.11
C TYR A 755 -19.64 -23.24 27.39
N ALA A 756 -19.12 -22.75 28.53
CA ALA A 756 -17.85 -23.18 29.09
C ALA A 756 -17.94 -23.42 30.61
N LEU A 757 -17.21 -24.41 31.11
CA LEU A 757 -17.18 -24.69 32.54
C LEU A 757 -16.39 -23.62 33.32
N MET A 758 -15.29 -23.09 32.76
CA MET A 758 -14.41 -22.15 33.48
C MET A 758 -14.35 -20.76 32.86
N TYR A 759 -13.83 -20.58 31.64
CA TYR A 759 -13.46 -19.27 31.13
C TYR A 759 -14.05 -19.00 29.74
N GLY A 760 -14.76 -17.88 29.57
CA GLY A 760 -15.16 -17.39 28.25
C GLY A 760 -16.17 -18.29 27.56
N GLY A 761 -17.45 -18.23 27.95
CA GLY A 761 -18.50 -19.06 27.33
C GLY A 761 -18.56 -18.86 25.81
N GLY A 762 -18.57 -17.60 25.38
CA GLY A 762 -18.45 -17.22 23.98
C GLY A 762 -17.00 -17.26 23.50
N VAL A 763 -16.15 -16.39 24.05
CA VAL A 763 -14.77 -16.18 23.57
C VAL A 763 -13.75 -16.24 24.71
N TYR A 764 -12.69 -17.02 24.51
CA TYR A 764 -11.50 -17.05 25.36
C TYR A 764 -10.31 -16.47 24.61
N TYR A 765 -9.84 -15.28 25.00
CA TYR A 765 -8.80 -14.47 24.35
C TYR A 765 -9.12 -13.97 22.92
N GLY A 766 -8.38 -12.98 22.44
CA GLY A 766 -8.43 -12.47 21.05
C GLY A 766 -8.98 -11.05 20.91
N LYS A 767 -9.18 -10.61 19.66
CA LYS A 767 -9.78 -9.32 19.28
C LYS A 767 -11.13 -9.56 18.61
N VAL A 768 -12.16 -8.88 19.09
CA VAL A 768 -13.52 -8.93 18.53
C VAL A 768 -13.96 -7.51 18.17
N VAL A 769 -14.46 -7.30 16.96
CA VAL A 769 -14.86 -5.98 16.45
C VAL A 769 -16.21 -6.08 15.75
N ASN A 770 -17.06 -5.06 15.91
CA ASN A 770 -18.35 -4.95 15.23
C ASN A 770 -19.19 -6.24 15.34
N SER A 771 -19.20 -6.90 16.50
CA SER A 771 -19.76 -8.25 16.65
C SER A 771 -20.78 -8.33 17.79
N LEU A 772 -21.60 -9.39 17.74
CA LEU A 772 -22.61 -9.72 18.73
C LEU A 772 -22.16 -10.89 19.61
N LEU A 773 -22.08 -10.69 20.93
CA LEU A 773 -21.85 -11.76 21.90
C LEU A 773 -23.11 -11.96 22.74
N ALA A 774 -23.86 -13.02 22.45
CA ALA A 774 -25.22 -13.19 22.93
C ALA A 774 -25.48 -14.54 23.60
N GLN A 775 -26.17 -14.56 24.74
CA GLN A 775 -26.69 -15.81 25.31
C GLN A 775 -25.61 -16.89 25.57
N ASN A 776 -24.36 -16.47 25.79
CA ASN A 776 -23.29 -17.39 26.16
C ASN A 776 -23.21 -17.55 27.68
N ARG A 777 -22.73 -18.72 28.12
CA ARG A 777 -22.64 -19.06 29.54
C ARG A 777 -21.27 -19.58 29.91
N ALA A 778 -20.72 -19.09 31.02
CA ALA A 778 -19.57 -19.68 31.67
C ALA A 778 -19.91 -20.00 33.13
N ASP A 779 -19.67 -21.20 33.65
CA ASP A 779 -20.03 -21.46 35.06
C ASP A 779 -19.15 -20.70 36.06
N GLN A 780 -17.96 -20.22 35.65
CA GLN A 780 -17.07 -19.44 36.52
C GLN A 780 -16.85 -18.00 36.05
N TYR A 781 -16.20 -17.75 34.91
CA TYR A 781 -15.74 -16.39 34.56
C TYR A 781 -16.01 -16.02 33.10
N GLY A 782 -16.63 -14.86 32.88
CA GLY A 782 -16.77 -14.28 31.55
C GLY A 782 -17.75 -15.05 30.68
N GLY A 783 -19.05 -14.86 30.88
CA GLY A 783 -20.08 -15.59 30.10
C GLY A 783 -19.95 -15.31 28.60
N GLY A 784 -19.88 -14.03 28.23
CA GLY A 784 -19.57 -13.60 26.87
C GLY A 784 -18.09 -13.77 26.53
N ALA A 785 -17.20 -13.15 27.31
CA ALA A 785 -15.77 -13.09 26.99
C ALA A 785 -14.83 -13.13 28.21
N TYR A 786 -13.64 -13.72 28.02
CA TYR A 786 -12.54 -13.74 28.99
C TYR A 786 -11.22 -13.29 28.33
N ARG A 787 -10.57 -12.26 28.90
CA ARG A 787 -9.31 -11.68 28.40
C ARG A 787 -9.33 -11.29 26.92
N THR A 788 -10.42 -10.69 26.48
CA THR A 788 -10.65 -10.31 25.08
C THR A 788 -10.61 -8.78 24.93
N PHE A 789 -10.09 -8.28 23.81
CA PHE A 789 -10.32 -6.90 23.38
C PHE A 789 -11.56 -6.85 22.50
N MET A 790 -12.50 -5.96 22.81
CA MET A 790 -13.76 -5.82 22.11
C MET A 790 -13.98 -4.36 21.71
N GLU A 791 -14.35 -4.12 20.46
CA GLU A 791 -14.68 -2.79 19.94
C GLU A 791 -16.00 -2.80 19.17
N ASN A 792 -16.88 -1.82 19.40
CA ASN A 792 -18.17 -1.72 18.71
C ASN A 792 -19.04 -2.98 18.83
N CYS A 793 -18.95 -3.68 19.96
CA CYS A 793 -19.67 -4.93 20.18
C CYS A 793 -20.93 -4.72 21.01
N LEU A 794 -21.98 -5.47 20.68
CA LEU A 794 -23.13 -5.66 21.56
C LEU A 794 -22.96 -6.97 22.34
N ILE A 795 -22.91 -6.87 23.66
CA ILE A 795 -22.68 -7.99 24.58
C ILE A 795 -23.92 -8.13 25.45
N TYR A 796 -24.79 -9.09 25.15
CA TYR A 796 -26.10 -9.16 25.79
C TYR A 796 -26.55 -10.55 26.22
N SER A 797 -27.33 -10.60 27.29
CA SER A 797 -27.93 -11.82 27.85
C SER A 797 -26.95 -12.96 28.13
N ASN A 798 -25.67 -12.66 28.39
CA ASN A 798 -24.68 -13.67 28.78
C ASN A 798 -24.74 -13.94 30.29
N SER A 799 -24.24 -15.10 30.74
CA SER A 799 -24.29 -15.48 32.16
C SER A 799 -22.99 -16.09 32.69
N ALA A 800 -22.60 -15.72 33.92
CA ALA A 800 -21.49 -16.39 34.62
C ALA A 800 -21.53 -16.27 36.15
N LEU A 801 -20.62 -16.90 36.88
CA LEU A 801 -20.46 -16.60 38.32
C LEU A 801 -19.84 -15.21 38.53
N TYR A 802 -18.82 -14.88 37.74
CA TYR A 802 -18.14 -13.58 37.74
C TYR A 802 -18.07 -13.02 36.31
N GLY A 803 -18.59 -11.80 36.08
CA GLY A 803 -18.48 -11.18 34.76
C GLY A 803 -19.41 -11.81 33.74
N GLY A 804 -20.74 -11.61 33.86
CA GLY A 804 -21.72 -12.25 32.98
C GLY A 804 -21.47 -11.90 31.51
N GLY A 805 -21.29 -10.62 31.20
CA GLY A 805 -20.84 -10.16 29.88
C GLY A 805 -19.36 -10.44 29.66
N MET A 806 -18.49 -9.97 30.57
CA MET A 806 -17.05 -10.13 30.43
C MET A 806 -16.26 -10.22 31.74
N PHE A 807 -15.10 -10.89 31.69
CA PHE A 807 -14.11 -10.93 32.76
C PHE A 807 -12.70 -10.59 32.24
N ARG A 808 -11.96 -9.72 32.95
CA ARG A 808 -10.58 -9.30 32.59
C ARG A 808 -10.38 -8.85 31.14
N SER A 809 -11.41 -8.25 30.57
CA SER A 809 -11.46 -7.87 29.16
C SER A 809 -11.48 -6.35 29.00
N THR A 810 -11.14 -5.86 27.81
CA THR A 810 -11.20 -4.43 27.47
C THR A 810 -12.29 -4.22 26.44
N ASN A 811 -13.22 -3.31 26.74
CA ASN A 811 -14.29 -2.87 25.86
C ASN A 811 -14.09 -1.40 25.49
N VAL A 812 -14.17 -1.11 24.20
CA VAL A 812 -14.15 0.25 23.66
C VAL A 812 -15.37 0.43 22.77
N ASN A 813 -16.18 1.46 22.98
CA ASN A 813 -17.38 1.68 22.18
C ASN A 813 -18.36 0.49 22.19
N CYS A 814 -18.57 -0.20 23.33
CA CYS A 814 -19.41 -1.39 23.38
C CYS A 814 -20.68 -1.18 24.23
N THR A 815 -21.74 -1.93 23.96
CA THR A 815 -22.96 -1.95 24.77
C THR A 815 -23.09 -3.28 25.51
N LEU A 816 -23.10 -3.25 26.84
CA LEU A 816 -23.23 -4.40 27.73
C LEU A 816 -24.57 -4.33 28.46
N VAL A 817 -25.51 -5.20 28.10
CA VAL A 817 -26.89 -5.13 28.59
C VAL A 817 -27.46 -6.51 28.90
N GLU A 818 -28.30 -6.59 29.94
CA GLU A 818 -29.02 -7.82 30.31
C GLU A 818 -28.15 -9.05 30.62
N ASN A 819 -26.85 -8.85 30.85
CA ASN A 819 -25.98 -9.92 31.29
C ASN A 819 -26.20 -10.20 32.78
N SER A 820 -25.96 -11.44 33.22
CA SER A 820 -26.22 -11.88 34.57
C SER A 820 -25.01 -12.56 35.23
N ALA A 821 -24.75 -12.23 36.49
CA ALA A 821 -23.76 -12.96 37.29
C ALA A 821 -24.05 -12.98 38.79
N THR A 822 -23.17 -13.59 39.58
CA THR A 822 -23.17 -13.36 41.04
C THR A 822 -22.47 -12.04 41.37
N PHE A 823 -21.35 -11.75 40.68
CA PHE A 823 -20.65 -10.48 40.75
C PHE A 823 -20.35 -9.94 39.36
N GLY A 824 -20.54 -8.64 39.13
CA GLY A 824 -20.17 -8.03 37.85
C GLY A 824 -21.03 -8.53 36.69
N GLY A 825 -22.35 -8.35 36.73
CA GLY A 825 -23.26 -8.87 35.69
C GLY A 825 -22.82 -8.47 34.27
N GLY A 826 -22.53 -7.19 34.04
CA GLY A 826 -21.92 -6.71 32.80
C GLY A 826 -20.43 -7.02 32.73
N ALA A 827 -19.64 -6.48 33.65
CA ALA A 827 -18.19 -6.62 33.67
C ALA A 827 -17.60 -6.93 35.04
N TYR A 828 -16.54 -7.74 35.07
CA TYR A 828 -15.75 -8.01 36.27
C TYR A 828 -14.24 -7.91 35.97
N GLU A 829 -13.48 -7.16 36.77
CA GLU A 829 -12.04 -6.92 36.56
C GLU A 829 -11.68 -6.43 35.14
N GLY A 830 -12.62 -5.73 34.47
CA GLY A 830 -12.46 -5.29 33.09
C GLY A 830 -12.13 -3.80 32.95
N ARG A 831 -12.02 -3.35 31.71
CA ARG A 831 -11.90 -1.94 31.34
C ARG A 831 -12.99 -1.55 30.35
N LEU A 832 -13.73 -0.48 30.64
CA LEU A 832 -14.80 0.05 29.80
C LEU A 832 -14.45 1.49 29.38
N ILE A 833 -14.44 1.73 28.06
CA ILE A 833 -14.16 3.04 27.46
C ILE A 833 -15.23 3.34 26.44
N ASN A 834 -15.78 4.56 26.41
CA ASN A 834 -16.83 4.95 25.45
C ASN A 834 -18.02 3.97 25.41
N SER A 835 -18.28 3.26 26.50
CA SER A 835 -19.17 2.09 26.49
C SER A 835 -20.45 2.37 27.30
N ILE A 836 -21.49 1.59 27.04
CA ILE A 836 -22.72 1.59 27.83
C ILE A 836 -22.80 0.28 28.61
N ALA A 837 -22.98 0.33 29.92
CA ALA A 837 -23.21 -0.85 30.76
C ALA A 837 -24.41 -0.61 31.69
N VAL A 838 -25.59 -1.09 31.29
CA VAL A 838 -26.86 -0.88 32.00
C VAL A 838 -27.73 -2.13 31.97
N SER A 839 -28.75 -2.20 32.84
CA SER A 839 -29.73 -3.30 32.86
C SER A 839 -29.16 -4.70 33.04
N ASN A 840 -27.92 -4.82 33.52
CA ASN A 840 -27.32 -6.10 33.89
C ASN A 840 -27.75 -6.50 35.31
N ARG A 841 -27.59 -7.78 35.67
CA ARG A 841 -28.01 -8.33 36.97
C ARG A 841 -26.82 -8.97 37.69
N ALA A 842 -26.64 -8.65 38.97
CA ALA A 842 -25.72 -9.37 39.84
C ALA A 842 -26.43 -9.83 41.11
N ALA A 843 -26.33 -11.12 41.46
CA ALA A 843 -26.99 -11.67 42.64
C ALA A 843 -26.41 -11.12 43.95
N THR A 844 -25.13 -10.73 43.96
CA THR A 844 -24.46 -10.20 45.16
C THR A 844 -24.02 -8.75 45.01
N SER A 845 -23.26 -8.38 43.97
CA SER A 845 -22.75 -7.01 43.84
C SER A 845 -22.32 -6.62 42.43
N GLY A 846 -22.40 -5.31 42.15
CA GLY A 846 -21.94 -4.71 40.90
C GLY A 846 -22.67 -5.25 39.67
N PRO A 847 -23.98 -5.02 39.50
CA PRO A 847 -24.74 -5.51 38.35
C PRO A 847 -24.11 -5.12 37.02
N ASN A 848 -23.73 -3.86 36.82
CA ASN A 848 -23.18 -3.39 35.55
C ASN A 848 -21.66 -3.55 35.45
N TYR A 849 -20.95 -3.31 36.55
CA TYR A 849 -19.51 -3.50 36.63
C TYR A 849 -19.08 -3.81 38.08
N TYR A 850 -18.01 -4.57 38.24
CA TYR A 850 -17.38 -4.85 39.53
C TYR A 850 -15.85 -4.88 39.39
N SER A 851 -15.13 -4.21 40.29
CA SER A 851 -13.66 -4.09 40.27
C SER A 851 -13.08 -3.71 38.89
N SER A 852 -13.77 -2.86 38.13
CA SER A 852 -13.44 -2.53 36.74
C SER A 852 -13.07 -1.06 36.59
N ASP A 853 -12.17 -0.76 35.65
CA ASP A 853 -11.79 0.61 35.28
C ASP A 853 -12.75 1.15 34.22
N VAL A 854 -13.47 2.23 34.54
CA VAL A 854 -14.50 2.79 33.67
C VAL A 854 -14.17 4.24 33.35
N SER A 855 -14.15 4.60 32.07
CA SER A 855 -13.87 5.96 31.61
C SER A 855 -14.73 6.32 30.40
N TYR A 856 -15.16 7.57 30.29
CA TYR A 856 -16.02 8.06 29.20
C TYR A 856 -17.18 7.11 28.92
N SER A 857 -17.85 6.56 29.93
CA SER A 857 -18.84 5.49 29.73
C SER A 857 -20.12 5.75 30.51
N CYS A 858 -21.25 5.22 30.03
CA CYS A 858 -22.53 5.32 30.71
C CYS A 858 -22.80 4.04 31.52
N ALA A 859 -22.85 4.15 32.84
CA ALA A 859 -23.11 3.02 33.73
C ALA A 859 -23.81 3.47 35.03
N ALA A 860 -24.61 2.56 35.60
CA ALA A 860 -25.27 2.76 36.89
C ALA A 860 -24.78 1.71 37.93
N PRO A 861 -24.41 2.09 39.17
CA PRO A 861 -24.23 3.46 39.66
C PRO A 861 -23.11 4.20 38.90
N LEU A 862 -22.94 5.51 39.15
CA LEU A 862 -21.88 6.29 38.52
C LEU A 862 -20.50 5.70 38.87
N ALA A 863 -19.74 5.33 37.85
CA ALA A 863 -18.38 4.81 38.03
C ALA A 863 -17.37 5.93 38.26
N ALA A 864 -16.42 5.71 39.17
CA ALA A 864 -15.29 6.60 39.35
C ALA A 864 -14.43 6.61 38.07
N GLY A 865 -13.98 7.79 37.64
CA GLY A 865 -13.22 7.97 36.40
C GLY A 865 -13.64 9.21 35.63
N LEU A 866 -12.84 9.58 34.62
CA LEU A 866 -13.09 10.76 33.79
C LEU A 866 -14.23 10.49 32.81
N GLY A 867 -15.14 11.47 32.65
CA GLY A 867 -16.15 11.48 31.59
C GLY A 867 -17.29 10.45 31.72
N ASN A 868 -17.42 9.77 32.86
CA ASN A 868 -18.49 8.80 33.05
C ASN A 868 -19.85 9.46 33.28
N LEU A 869 -20.91 8.80 32.80
CA LEU A 869 -22.30 9.20 32.96
C LEU A 869 -23.06 8.16 33.78
N ASN A 870 -24.00 8.63 34.60
CA ASN A 870 -25.03 7.81 35.21
C ASN A 870 -26.38 8.37 34.76
N ALA A 871 -26.78 7.97 33.57
CA ALA A 871 -28.02 8.41 32.96
C ALA A 871 -28.66 7.21 32.24
N ASP A 872 -29.98 7.29 32.01
CA ASP A 872 -30.66 6.32 31.17
C ASP A 872 -30.21 6.52 29.71
N PRO A 873 -29.62 5.51 29.04
CA PRO A 873 -29.24 5.62 27.64
C PRO A 873 -30.41 5.83 26.68
N ARG A 874 -31.67 5.61 27.10
CA ARG A 874 -32.86 5.76 26.25
C ARG A 874 -32.75 4.96 24.95
N PHE A 875 -32.69 3.64 25.08
CA PHE A 875 -32.69 2.75 23.92
C PHE A 875 -34.01 2.84 23.16
N ILE A 876 -33.97 2.67 21.83
CA ILE A 876 -35.16 2.71 20.97
C ILE A 876 -36.14 1.60 21.38
N ASP A 877 -35.66 0.36 21.49
CA ASP A 877 -36.50 -0.78 21.87
C ASP A 877 -35.65 -1.92 22.47
N SER A 878 -35.40 -1.84 23.78
CA SER A 878 -34.62 -2.86 24.48
C SER A 878 -35.34 -4.22 24.58
N VAL A 879 -36.67 -4.27 24.42
CA VAL A 879 -37.44 -5.52 24.54
C VAL A 879 -37.14 -6.46 23.37
N HIS A 880 -36.88 -5.88 22.19
CA HIS A 880 -36.52 -6.63 20.98
C HIS A 880 -35.02 -6.53 20.65
N ALA A 881 -34.17 -6.32 21.68
CA ALA A 881 -32.72 -6.19 21.55
C ALA A 881 -32.22 -5.06 20.61
N ASN A 882 -33.03 -4.04 20.38
CA ASN A 882 -32.64 -2.84 19.65
C ASN A 882 -32.09 -1.77 20.62
N TYR A 883 -30.79 -1.88 20.89
CA TYR A 883 -30.07 -0.99 21.81
C TYR A 883 -29.46 0.24 21.13
N ARG A 884 -30.00 0.67 19.98
CA ARG A 884 -29.71 1.99 19.40
C ARG A 884 -30.28 3.08 20.28
N LEU A 885 -29.68 4.27 20.24
CA LEU A 885 -30.07 5.39 21.08
C LEU A 885 -31.22 6.18 20.44
N GLN A 886 -32.20 6.59 21.26
CA GLN A 886 -33.17 7.60 20.85
C GLN A 886 -32.48 8.96 20.71
N ILE A 887 -32.99 9.83 19.83
CA ILE A 887 -32.41 11.17 19.57
C ILE A 887 -32.26 12.07 20.81
N SER A 888 -33.01 11.78 21.88
CA SER A 888 -32.95 12.51 23.15
C SER A 888 -31.99 11.88 24.18
N SER A 889 -31.22 10.87 23.78
CA SER A 889 -30.33 10.14 24.67
C SER A 889 -29.21 11.03 25.20
N PRO A 890 -28.88 10.95 26.50
CA PRO A 890 -27.72 11.62 27.08
C PRO A 890 -26.38 10.98 26.67
N CYS A 891 -26.40 9.82 25.99
CA CYS A 891 -25.21 9.11 25.55
C CYS A 891 -24.72 9.54 24.16
N ILE A 892 -25.50 10.34 23.43
CA ILE A 892 -25.15 10.87 22.11
C ILE A 892 -24.09 11.96 22.23
N ASP A 893 -23.05 11.94 21.39
CA ASP A 893 -21.97 12.92 21.30
C ASP A 893 -21.22 13.14 22.63
N THR A 894 -21.12 12.13 23.50
CA THR A 894 -20.47 12.25 24.82
C THR A 894 -19.20 11.42 24.99
N GLY A 895 -18.87 10.57 24.01
CA GLY A 895 -17.66 9.78 24.01
C GLY A 895 -16.40 10.58 23.65
N GLN A 896 -15.28 9.87 23.65
CA GLN A 896 -13.96 10.42 23.37
C GLN A 896 -13.36 9.83 22.09
N ASN A 897 -13.23 10.65 21.05
CA ASN A 897 -12.77 10.24 19.71
C ASN A 897 -11.38 9.62 19.70
N ALA A 898 -10.50 10.00 20.64
CA ALA A 898 -9.14 9.47 20.72
C ALA A 898 -9.05 7.95 20.95
N TRP A 899 -10.17 7.32 21.35
CA TRP A 899 -10.27 5.87 21.54
C TRP A 899 -10.95 5.13 20.39
N VAL A 900 -11.45 5.84 19.36
CA VAL A 900 -12.07 5.22 18.18
C VAL A 900 -10.98 4.69 17.26
N GLN A 901 -10.98 3.37 16.98
CA GLN A 901 -10.04 2.76 16.03
C GLN A 901 -10.75 2.34 14.74
N SER A 902 -11.99 1.88 14.85
CA SER A 902 -12.82 1.44 13.74
C SER A 902 -13.54 2.61 13.06
N ALA A 903 -13.53 2.63 11.73
CA ALA A 903 -14.18 3.70 10.94
C ALA A 903 -15.71 3.60 10.95
N GLN A 904 -16.25 2.40 11.18
CA GLN A 904 -17.67 2.11 11.20
C GLN A 904 -18.10 1.51 12.54
N ASP A 905 -19.35 1.72 12.91
CA ASP A 905 -20.01 1.13 14.07
C ASP A 905 -20.57 -0.27 13.77
N LEU A 906 -21.36 -0.83 14.70
CA LEU A 906 -21.98 -2.15 14.55
C LEU A 906 -23.01 -2.24 13.39
N ASP A 907 -23.55 -1.12 12.91
CA ASP A 907 -24.48 -1.06 11.78
C ASP A 907 -23.78 -0.82 10.43
N GLY A 908 -22.45 -0.71 10.43
CA GLY A 908 -21.68 -0.30 9.26
C GLY A 908 -21.77 1.19 8.98
N GLN A 909 -22.35 2.00 9.88
CA GLN A 909 -22.43 3.45 9.77
C GLN A 909 -21.13 4.11 10.23
N PRO A 910 -20.78 5.34 9.78
CA PRO A 910 -19.60 6.04 10.26
C PRO A 910 -19.57 6.13 11.78
N ARG A 911 -18.44 5.79 12.41
CA ARG A 911 -18.33 5.72 13.88
C ARG A 911 -18.21 7.08 14.58
N ILE A 912 -17.97 8.14 13.83
CA ILE A 912 -18.00 9.52 14.32
C ILE A 912 -18.89 10.29 13.36
N TRP A 913 -20.06 10.72 13.84
CA TRP A 913 -20.97 11.56 13.09
C TRP A 913 -20.83 13.02 13.52
N THR A 914 -20.67 13.92 12.54
CA THR A 914 -20.39 15.35 12.72
C THR A 914 -19.08 15.71 13.44
N ASN A 915 -18.89 15.33 14.71
CA ASN A 915 -17.72 15.74 15.49
C ASN A 915 -17.36 14.88 16.71
N ARG A 916 -18.30 14.17 17.36
CA ARG A 916 -17.99 13.30 18.51
C ARG A 916 -18.64 11.94 18.37
N VAL A 917 -17.99 10.95 18.97
CA VAL A 917 -18.51 9.58 19.05
C VAL A 917 -19.56 9.45 20.15
N ASP A 918 -20.59 8.65 19.88
CA ASP A 918 -21.57 8.21 20.86
C ASP A 918 -20.99 7.16 21.81
N LEU A 919 -21.59 7.03 22.99
CA LEU A 919 -21.30 5.91 23.86
C LEU A 919 -22.02 4.64 23.37
N GLY A 920 -21.34 3.49 23.45
CA GLY A 920 -21.92 2.19 23.12
C GLY A 920 -21.62 1.70 21.71
N ALA A 921 -22.23 0.58 21.31
CA ALA A 921 -21.93 -0.13 20.06
C ALA A 921 -22.34 0.61 18.77
N TYR A 922 -23.25 1.57 18.87
CA TYR A 922 -23.87 2.25 17.72
C TYR A 922 -23.57 3.74 17.74
N GLU A 923 -23.46 4.34 16.55
CA GLU A 923 -23.41 5.78 16.34
C GLU A 923 -24.78 6.28 15.85
N THR A 924 -25.27 7.38 16.42
CA THR A 924 -26.57 7.94 16.08
C THR A 924 -26.46 8.90 14.90
N ILE A 925 -26.81 8.41 13.71
CA ILE A 925 -26.87 9.25 12.51
C ILE A 925 -28.18 10.05 12.51
N VAL A 926 -28.05 11.38 12.44
CA VAL A 926 -29.18 12.32 12.46
C VAL A 926 -29.06 13.29 11.28
N TYR A 927 -30.14 13.42 10.52
CA TYR A 927 -30.30 14.41 9.45
C TYR A 927 -31.21 15.55 9.88
N THR A 928 -31.03 16.71 9.26
CA THR A 928 -31.83 17.92 9.50
C THR A 928 -32.72 18.21 8.29
N LEU A 929 -34.03 18.14 8.51
CA LEU A 929 -35.04 18.58 7.56
C LEU A 929 -35.45 20.02 7.89
N THR A 930 -35.21 20.95 6.97
CA THR A 930 -35.64 22.35 7.12
C THR A 930 -37.05 22.50 6.54
N ALA A 931 -38.03 22.52 7.43
CA ALA A 931 -39.44 22.60 7.10
C ALA A 931 -39.94 24.04 7.19
N THR A 932 -40.61 24.53 6.15
CA THR A 932 -41.13 25.91 6.06
C THR A 932 -42.57 25.90 5.58
N ALA A 933 -43.35 26.89 6.01
CA ALA A 933 -44.71 27.12 5.53
C ALA A 933 -44.75 28.45 4.77
N GLY A 934 -45.38 28.45 3.60
CA GLY A 934 -45.76 29.66 2.89
C GLY A 934 -46.81 30.47 3.65
N SER A 935 -47.17 31.64 3.11
CA SER A 935 -48.23 32.46 3.69
C SER A 935 -49.57 31.70 3.75
N HIS A 936 -50.42 32.08 4.71
CA HIS A 936 -51.80 31.55 4.85
C HIS A 936 -51.91 30.06 5.19
N GLY A 937 -50.91 29.49 5.85
CA GLY A 937 -51.02 28.20 6.51
C GLY A 937 -49.87 27.96 7.47
N ALA A 938 -49.87 26.78 8.10
CA ALA A 938 -48.83 26.34 9.02
C ALA A 938 -48.41 24.90 8.68
N LEU A 939 -47.18 24.56 9.05
CA LEU A 939 -46.59 23.23 8.94
C LEU A 939 -46.14 22.78 10.34
N ASN A 940 -46.37 21.52 10.70
CA ASN A 940 -45.95 20.98 11.99
C ASN A 940 -45.33 19.58 11.82
N PRO A 941 -44.06 19.36 12.19
CA PRO A 941 -43.12 20.35 12.74
C PRO A 941 -42.62 21.38 11.71
N THR A 942 -42.18 22.56 12.16
CA THR A 942 -41.59 23.63 11.33
C THR A 942 -40.19 24.00 11.81
N GLY A 943 -39.38 24.61 10.95
CA GLY A 943 -37.99 24.95 11.21
C GLY A 943 -37.05 23.77 10.98
N ALA A 944 -35.95 23.72 11.74
CA ALA A 944 -34.98 22.63 11.68
C ALA A 944 -35.49 21.41 12.47
N VAL A 945 -35.89 20.36 11.77
CA VAL A 945 -36.42 19.11 12.34
C VAL A 945 -35.34 18.05 12.24
N ARG A 946 -34.86 17.56 13.39
CA ARG A 946 -33.85 16.50 13.44
C ARG A 946 -34.52 15.13 13.39
N VAL A 947 -34.06 14.27 12.49
CA VAL A 947 -34.64 12.96 12.21
C VAL A 947 -33.54 11.91 12.17
N LEU A 948 -33.78 10.73 12.76
CA LEU A 948 -32.83 9.62 12.70
C LEU A 948 -32.71 9.12 11.25
N ALA A 949 -31.50 8.74 10.84
CA ALA A 949 -31.29 8.11 9.56
C ALA A 949 -32.21 6.89 9.39
N HIS A 950 -32.74 6.71 8.18
CA HIS A 950 -33.65 5.63 7.80
C HIS A 950 -34.99 5.59 8.54
N SER A 951 -35.34 6.64 9.27
CA SER A 951 -36.68 6.80 9.86
C SER A 951 -37.59 7.69 9.00
N ASP A 952 -38.89 7.58 9.22
CA ASP A 952 -39.91 8.39 8.57
C ASP A 952 -40.23 9.63 9.42
N GLN A 953 -40.44 10.77 8.77
CA GLN A 953 -40.90 12.00 9.43
C GLN A 953 -42.22 12.49 8.86
N THR A 954 -43.23 12.63 9.72
CA THR A 954 -44.55 13.14 9.36
C THR A 954 -44.63 14.66 9.56
N PHE A 955 -45.24 15.34 8.61
CA PHE A 955 -45.53 16.77 8.62
C PHE A 955 -47.02 16.99 8.40
N ALA A 956 -47.69 17.65 9.33
CA ALA A 956 -49.09 18.04 9.21
C ALA A 956 -49.19 19.48 8.67
N LEU A 957 -50.00 19.67 7.64
CA LEU A 957 -50.31 20.97 7.06
C LEU A 957 -51.63 21.47 7.64
N THR A 958 -51.68 22.75 8.01
CA THR A 958 -52.91 23.38 8.51
C THR A 958 -53.14 24.67 7.73
N PRO A 959 -53.98 24.64 6.70
CA PRO A 959 -54.37 25.84 5.96
C PRO A 959 -55.10 26.84 6.89
N ALA A 960 -54.89 28.14 6.66
CA ALA A 960 -55.71 29.17 7.30
C ALA A 960 -57.16 29.11 6.75
N PRO A 961 -58.15 29.72 7.44
CA PRO A 961 -59.51 29.80 6.93
C PRO A 961 -59.54 30.33 5.49
N TYR A 962 -60.33 29.69 4.63
CA TYR A 962 -60.48 30.01 3.20
C TYR A 962 -59.28 29.67 2.30
N TYR A 963 -58.31 28.91 2.80
CA TYR A 963 -57.19 28.37 2.03
C TYR A 963 -57.18 26.84 2.08
N HIS A 964 -56.44 26.20 1.16
CA HIS A 964 -56.13 24.77 1.17
C HIS A 964 -54.63 24.55 0.94
N ALA A 965 -54.13 23.36 1.30
CA ALA A 965 -52.78 22.95 0.96
C ALA A 965 -52.69 22.72 -0.56
N ALA A 966 -51.93 23.56 -1.24
CA ALA A 966 -51.81 23.54 -2.68
C ALA A 966 -50.68 22.61 -3.14
N ASP A 967 -49.57 22.60 -2.41
CA ASP A 967 -48.41 21.76 -2.73
C ASP A 967 -47.51 21.53 -1.51
N VAL A 968 -46.75 20.45 -1.57
CA VAL A 968 -45.58 20.21 -0.72
C VAL A 968 -44.36 20.10 -1.64
N VAL A 969 -43.40 21.00 -1.46
CA VAL A 969 -42.16 21.03 -2.25
C VAL A 969 -41.05 20.42 -1.42
N GLN A 970 -40.59 19.23 -1.82
CA GLN A 970 -39.48 18.51 -1.21
C GLN A 970 -38.21 18.71 -2.05
N ALA A 971 -37.17 19.29 -1.47
CA ALA A 971 -35.90 19.56 -2.15
C ALA A 971 -36.07 20.28 -3.52
N GLY A 972 -37.06 21.18 -3.63
CA GLY A 972 -37.37 21.91 -4.85
C GLY A 972 -38.31 21.19 -5.83
N ILE A 973 -38.75 19.97 -5.52
CA ILE A 973 -39.64 19.16 -6.36
C ILE A 973 -41.04 19.13 -5.74
N SER A 974 -42.04 19.54 -6.53
CA SER A 974 -43.47 19.43 -6.19
C SER A 974 -43.87 17.97 -5.97
N GLN A 975 -44.48 17.69 -4.82
CA GLN A 975 -45.04 16.37 -4.48
C GLN A 975 -46.57 16.35 -4.67
N GLY A 976 -47.20 17.51 -4.84
CA GLY A 976 -48.65 17.67 -4.90
C GLY A 976 -49.25 18.09 -3.56
N PRO A 977 -50.58 18.27 -3.51
CA PRO A 977 -51.29 18.70 -2.31
C PRO A 977 -51.40 17.56 -1.28
N PHE A 978 -51.08 17.86 -0.01
CA PHE A 978 -51.22 16.95 1.12
C PHE A 978 -51.77 17.68 2.34
N ASP A 979 -52.66 17.02 3.09
CA ASP A 979 -52.99 17.46 4.46
C ASP A 979 -51.94 16.95 5.47
N VAL A 980 -51.36 15.78 5.18
CA VAL A 980 -50.28 15.16 5.93
C VAL A 980 -49.28 14.58 4.94
N PHE A 981 -48.03 15.03 5.02
CA PHE A 981 -46.92 14.55 4.22
C PHE A 981 -45.98 13.70 5.07
N VAL A 982 -45.59 12.52 4.59
CA VAL A 982 -44.62 11.66 5.27
C VAL A 982 -43.36 11.61 4.41
N TRP A 983 -42.27 12.18 4.94
CA TRP A 983 -40.95 11.99 4.36
C TRP A 983 -40.42 10.63 4.82
N THR A 984 -40.53 9.62 3.97
CA THR A 984 -40.12 8.25 4.30
C THR A 984 -38.61 8.04 4.13
N ASN A 985 -38.02 7.19 4.98
CA ASN A 985 -36.63 6.74 4.91
C ASN A 985 -35.64 7.91 4.69
N VAL A 986 -35.52 8.78 5.69
CA VAL A 986 -34.63 9.95 5.59
C VAL A 986 -33.16 9.54 5.52
N THR A 987 -32.48 9.84 4.41
CA THR A 987 -31.07 9.48 4.17
C THR A 987 -30.12 10.67 4.02
N ALA A 988 -30.62 11.90 4.10
CA ALA A 988 -29.83 13.12 3.98
C ALA A 988 -30.56 14.31 4.59
N ASP A 989 -29.82 15.39 4.85
CA ASP A 989 -30.41 16.71 5.10
C ASP A 989 -31.28 17.13 3.92
N GLY A 990 -32.33 17.90 4.18
CA GLY A 990 -33.29 18.27 3.14
C GLY A 990 -34.14 19.47 3.48
N THR A 991 -34.85 19.98 2.47
CA THR A 991 -35.80 21.09 2.64
C THR A 991 -37.21 20.63 2.29
N LEU A 992 -38.18 21.10 3.07
CA LEU A 992 -39.61 20.90 2.83
C LEU A 992 -40.31 22.26 2.88
N SER A 993 -41.13 22.57 1.90
CA SER A 993 -41.94 23.79 1.91
C SER A 993 -43.39 23.48 1.62
N ALA A 994 -44.28 23.87 2.53
CA ALA A 994 -45.72 23.79 2.34
C ALA A 994 -46.24 25.05 1.64
N VAL A 995 -46.96 24.89 0.54
CA VAL A 995 -47.56 25.98 -0.24
C VAL A 995 -49.07 25.93 -0.05
N PHE A 996 -49.67 27.09 0.23
CA PHE A 996 -51.10 27.24 0.41
C PHE A 996 -51.68 28.14 -0.68
N ALA A 997 -52.88 27.81 -1.16
CA ALA A 997 -53.61 28.61 -2.12
C ALA A 997 -55.01 28.93 -1.59
N ALA A 998 -55.57 30.05 -2.03
CA ALA A 998 -56.93 30.43 -1.69
C ALA A 998 -57.93 29.42 -2.25
N ASN A 999 -58.98 29.12 -1.50
CA ASN A 999 -60.13 28.39 -2.02
C ASN A 999 -60.87 29.31 -2.99
N LEU A 1000 -61.05 28.85 -4.22
CA LEU A 1000 -61.74 29.58 -5.27
C LEU A 1000 -63.14 29.00 -5.46
N THR A 1001 -64.10 29.86 -5.79
CA THR A 1001 -65.41 29.40 -6.25
C THR A 1001 -65.31 28.75 -7.62
N THR A 1002 -66.08 27.68 -7.82
CA THR A 1002 -65.97 26.80 -8.99
C THR A 1002 -66.31 27.48 -10.32
N ASN A 1003 -67.30 28.38 -10.32
CA ASN A 1003 -67.81 28.99 -11.55
C ASN A 1003 -67.21 30.35 -11.87
N THR A 1004 -66.73 31.08 -10.87
CA THR A 1004 -66.27 32.48 -11.06
C THR A 1004 -64.80 32.69 -10.70
N GLY A 1005 -64.17 31.74 -10.01
CA GLY A 1005 -62.77 31.87 -9.61
C GLY A 1005 -62.54 32.91 -8.51
N ALA A 1006 -63.60 33.38 -7.85
CA ALA A 1006 -63.51 34.36 -6.78
C ALA A 1006 -63.00 33.70 -5.49
N PRO A 1007 -62.02 34.31 -4.78
CA PRO A 1007 -61.52 33.75 -3.53
C PRO A 1007 -62.58 33.80 -2.43
N GLN A 1008 -62.74 32.70 -1.69
CA GLN A 1008 -63.68 32.64 -0.56
C GLN A 1008 -63.33 33.65 0.54
N TRP A 1009 -62.05 33.93 0.78
CA TRP A 1009 -61.63 34.93 1.76
C TRP A 1009 -62.10 36.34 1.38
N TRP A 1010 -62.14 36.65 0.08
CA TRP A 1010 -62.55 37.96 -0.43
C TRP A 1010 -64.05 38.15 -0.24
N LEU A 1011 -64.86 37.14 -0.58
CA LEU A 1011 -66.31 37.15 -0.32
C LEU A 1011 -66.60 37.30 1.18
N ALA A 1012 -65.86 36.59 2.02
CA ALA A 1012 -66.00 36.66 3.47
C ALA A 1012 -65.69 38.05 4.05
N GLU A 1013 -64.78 38.82 3.44
CA GLU A 1013 -64.47 40.20 3.85
C GLU A 1013 -65.70 41.13 3.72
N TYR A 1014 -66.57 40.85 2.75
CA TYR A 1014 -67.84 41.55 2.56
C TYR A 1014 -69.01 40.94 3.37
N GLY A 1015 -68.72 40.01 4.29
CA GLY A 1015 -69.74 39.37 5.14
C GLY A 1015 -70.58 38.31 4.43
N LEU A 1016 -70.18 37.89 3.22
CA LEU A 1016 -70.82 36.83 2.45
C LEU A 1016 -70.33 35.47 2.97
N THR A 1017 -71.23 34.48 3.05
CA THR A 1017 -70.94 33.22 3.77
C THR A 1017 -71.36 31.96 2.99
N ASN A 1018 -72.17 32.09 1.95
CA ASN A 1018 -72.55 31.01 1.06
C ASN A 1018 -71.79 31.16 -0.26
N PHE A 1019 -70.47 30.98 -0.22
CA PHE A 1019 -69.54 31.47 -1.24
C PHE A 1019 -69.88 31.14 -2.69
N GLU A 1020 -70.31 29.91 -3.02
CA GLU A 1020 -70.67 29.57 -4.41
C GLU A 1020 -71.95 30.28 -4.87
N ALA A 1021 -72.95 30.37 -3.99
CA ALA A 1021 -74.21 31.04 -4.30
C ALA A 1021 -74.00 32.56 -4.35
N ASP A 1022 -73.28 33.10 -3.38
CA ASP A 1022 -73.00 34.54 -3.25
C ASP A 1022 -72.15 35.02 -4.44
N ALA A 1023 -71.13 34.27 -4.85
CA ALA A 1023 -70.33 34.62 -6.03
C ALA A 1023 -71.09 34.55 -7.35
N GLY A 1024 -72.15 33.73 -7.42
CA GLY A 1024 -73.04 33.61 -8.57
C GLY A 1024 -74.29 34.51 -8.49
N ALA A 1025 -74.41 35.32 -7.45
CA ALA A 1025 -75.51 36.24 -7.23
C ALA A 1025 -75.07 37.69 -7.46
N ASP A 1026 -76.02 38.53 -7.82
CA ASP A 1026 -75.91 39.99 -7.81
C ASP A 1026 -76.50 40.46 -6.47
N ILE A 1027 -75.62 40.64 -5.47
CA ILE A 1027 -76.01 40.81 -4.07
C ILE A 1027 -76.53 42.22 -3.79
N ASP A 1028 -76.03 43.23 -4.49
CA ASP A 1028 -76.42 44.63 -4.31
C ASP A 1028 -77.37 45.18 -5.40
N GLY A 1029 -77.64 44.38 -6.45
CA GLY A 1029 -78.65 44.63 -7.46
C GLY A 1029 -78.19 45.52 -8.62
N ASP A 1030 -76.87 45.65 -8.83
CA ASP A 1030 -76.28 46.50 -9.88
C ASP A 1030 -76.22 45.81 -11.27
N GLY A 1031 -76.50 44.51 -11.31
CA GLY A 1031 -76.49 43.67 -12.51
C GLY A 1031 -75.16 42.93 -12.77
N ILE A 1032 -74.20 42.99 -11.86
CA ILE A 1032 -72.91 42.29 -11.91
C ILE A 1032 -72.90 41.21 -10.83
N LEU A 1033 -72.47 39.98 -11.18
CA LEU A 1033 -72.38 38.91 -10.18
C LEU A 1033 -71.14 39.15 -9.30
N SER A 1034 -71.21 38.83 -8.01
CA SER A 1034 -70.11 39.09 -7.08
C SER A 1034 -68.77 38.45 -7.46
N GLY A 1035 -68.79 37.32 -8.17
CA GLY A 1035 -67.56 36.75 -8.71
C GLY A 1035 -66.96 37.52 -9.90
N GLN A 1036 -67.79 38.18 -10.71
CA GLN A 1036 -67.32 39.10 -11.75
C GLN A 1036 -66.80 40.40 -11.15
N GLU A 1037 -67.38 40.84 -10.04
CA GLU A 1037 -66.92 42.00 -9.29
C GLU A 1037 -65.51 41.82 -8.73
N TYR A 1038 -65.15 40.61 -8.28
CA TYR A 1038 -63.76 40.30 -7.93
C TYR A 1038 -62.80 40.56 -9.10
N ALA A 1039 -63.18 40.13 -10.31
CA ALA A 1039 -62.37 40.35 -11.51
C ALA A 1039 -62.37 41.82 -11.98
N ALA A 1040 -63.46 42.55 -11.71
CA ALA A 1040 -63.61 43.98 -12.01
C ALA A 1040 -63.05 44.90 -10.91
N ASP A 1041 -62.61 44.33 -9.79
CA ASP A 1041 -62.10 45.00 -8.59
C ASP A 1041 -63.13 45.91 -7.88
N THR A 1042 -64.42 45.58 -8.01
CA THR A 1042 -65.57 46.30 -7.42
C THR A 1042 -66.05 45.63 -6.12
N SER A 1043 -67.02 46.23 -5.43
CA SER A 1043 -67.48 45.83 -4.10
C SER A 1043 -68.85 45.14 -4.16
N PRO A 1044 -68.96 43.84 -3.82
CA PRO A 1044 -70.16 43.02 -4.02
C PRO A 1044 -71.33 43.27 -3.07
N THR A 1045 -71.27 44.37 -2.35
CA THR A 1045 -72.27 44.78 -1.36
C THR A 1045 -72.60 46.26 -1.50
N SER A 1046 -72.14 46.88 -2.59
CA SER A 1046 -72.30 48.29 -2.86
C SER A 1046 -72.57 48.47 -4.34
N SER A 1047 -73.85 48.65 -4.68
CA SER A 1047 -74.30 48.86 -6.06
C SER A 1047 -73.76 50.16 -6.67
N ASP A 1048 -73.21 51.05 -5.84
CA ASP A 1048 -72.46 52.23 -6.25
C ASP A 1048 -71.04 51.92 -6.75
N SER A 1049 -70.57 50.69 -6.58
CA SER A 1049 -69.22 50.25 -6.97
C SER A 1049 -69.15 49.66 -8.38
N CYS A 1050 -70.30 49.43 -9.02
CA CYS A 1050 -70.47 48.82 -10.33
C CYS A 1050 -69.64 49.50 -11.44
N LEU A 1051 -69.15 48.72 -12.39
CA LEU A 1051 -68.48 49.21 -13.61
C LEU A 1051 -69.22 48.71 -14.84
N ARG A 1052 -70.06 49.58 -15.42
CA ARG A 1052 -70.91 49.21 -16.54
C ARG A 1052 -70.98 50.30 -17.59
N MET A 1053 -70.74 49.92 -18.84
CA MET A 1053 -71.00 50.80 -19.98
C MET A 1053 -72.49 50.84 -20.26
N GLU A 1054 -73.08 52.04 -20.22
CA GLU A 1054 -74.52 52.21 -20.30
C GLU A 1054 -75.00 52.46 -21.72
N GLN A 1055 -74.30 53.32 -22.46
CA GLN A 1055 -74.75 53.75 -23.79
C GLN A 1055 -73.61 54.23 -24.67
N ILE A 1056 -73.68 53.89 -25.96
CA ILE A 1056 -72.74 54.31 -27.01
C ILE A 1056 -73.55 54.95 -28.14
N TRP A 1057 -73.21 56.19 -28.53
CA TRP A 1057 -73.78 56.87 -29.71
C TRP A 1057 -72.65 57.28 -30.66
N LEU A 1058 -72.76 56.90 -31.94
CA LEU A 1058 -71.65 57.04 -32.91
C LEU A 1058 -71.93 58.00 -34.09
N ASP A 1059 -72.96 58.87 -34.01
CA ASP A 1059 -73.26 59.82 -35.08
C ASP A 1059 -73.04 61.28 -34.64
N GLY A 1060 -72.16 61.98 -35.38
CA GLY A 1060 -71.99 63.44 -35.35
C GLY A 1060 -71.12 64.01 -34.22
N ASP A 1061 -71.24 63.50 -32.99
CA ASP A 1061 -70.52 64.03 -31.80
C ASP A 1061 -70.00 62.94 -30.84
N SER A 1062 -69.96 61.67 -31.26
CA SER A 1062 -69.46 60.47 -30.54
C SER A 1062 -69.34 60.54 -29.00
N TRP A 1063 -70.38 60.11 -28.29
CA TRP A 1063 -70.42 60.09 -26.82
C TRP A 1063 -70.40 58.67 -26.26
N LEU A 1064 -69.63 58.49 -25.18
CA LEU A 1064 -69.62 57.27 -24.36
C LEU A 1064 -70.12 57.60 -22.96
N ARG A 1065 -71.04 56.79 -22.44
CA ARG A 1065 -71.61 56.93 -21.11
C ARG A 1065 -71.45 55.64 -20.31
N TRP A 1066 -70.94 55.75 -19.09
CA TRP A 1066 -70.73 54.61 -18.20
C TRP A 1066 -70.96 54.98 -16.74
N THR A 1067 -71.34 54.00 -15.95
CA THR A 1067 -71.34 54.10 -14.49
C THR A 1067 -70.08 53.40 -13.98
N GLY A 1068 -69.41 54.01 -13.01
CA GLY A 1068 -68.16 53.47 -12.49
C GLY A 1068 -67.97 53.74 -11.00
N GLY A 1069 -67.22 52.85 -10.35
CA GLY A 1069 -67.01 52.85 -8.90
C GLY A 1069 -66.46 54.16 -8.32
N LEU A 1070 -67.06 54.59 -7.20
CA LEU A 1070 -66.81 55.88 -6.55
C LEU A 1070 -65.45 56.00 -5.81
N SER A 1071 -64.70 54.90 -5.72
CA SER A 1071 -63.52 54.77 -4.85
C SER A 1071 -62.25 54.28 -5.57
N VAL A 1072 -62.27 54.19 -6.90
CA VAL A 1072 -61.15 53.70 -7.72
C VAL A 1072 -60.87 54.63 -8.90
N THR A 1073 -59.61 54.70 -9.34
CA THR A 1073 -59.27 55.49 -10.54
C THR A 1073 -59.71 54.74 -11.78
N GLN A 1074 -60.49 55.39 -12.65
CA GLN A 1074 -61.05 54.80 -13.86
C GLN A 1074 -60.31 55.29 -15.11
N TYR A 1075 -60.03 54.35 -16.02
CA TYR A 1075 -59.42 54.56 -17.32
C TYR A 1075 -60.40 54.07 -18.40
N LEU A 1076 -60.73 54.93 -19.36
CA LEU A 1076 -61.45 54.51 -20.56
C LEU A 1076 -60.43 54.11 -21.62
N GLU A 1077 -60.56 52.87 -22.11
CA GLU A 1077 -59.64 52.29 -23.09
C GLU A 1077 -60.35 51.87 -24.37
N TRP A 1078 -59.62 51.88 -25.49
CA TRP A 1078 -60.11 51.48 -26.81
C TRP A 1078 -59.09 50.65 -27.59
N CYS A 1079 -59.57 49.73 -28.44
CA CYS A 1079 -58.77 49.01 -29.43
C CYS A 1079 -59.56 48.69 -30.71
N ASP A 1080 -58.87 48.37 -31.81
CA ASP A 1080 -59.48 47.97 -33.09
C ASP A 1080 -60.10 46.55 -33.04
N GLY A 1081 -59.37 45.57 -32.48
CA GLY A 1081 -59.84 44.22 -32.21
C GLY A 1081 -59.59 43.77 -30.76
N LEU A 1082 -60.42 42.86 -30.22
CA LEU A 1082 -60.35 42.43 -28.80
C LEU A 1082 -59.00 41.88 -28.34
N LEU A 1083 -58.14 41.43 -29.28
CA LEU A 1083 -56.81 40.89 -29.00
C LEU A 1083 -55.68 41.91 -29.21
N ASP A 1084 -55.99 43.12 -29.65
CA ASP A 1084 -55.02 44.20 -29.85
C ASP A 1084 -54.69 44.92 -28.54
N ALA A 1085 -53.63 45.73 -28.56
CA ALA A 1085 -53.24 46.54 -27.42
C ALA A 1085 -54.29 47.63 -27.13
N TRP A 1086 -54.74 47.69 -25.88
CA TRP A 1086 -55.73 48.66 -25.42
C TRP A 1086 -55.07 50.02 -25.16
N LEU A 1087 -55.57 51.07 -25.83
CA LEU A 1087 -55.10 52.43 -25.68
C LEU A 1087 -55.97 53.18 -24.67
N VAL A 1088 -55.37 53.80 -23.66
CA VAL A 1088 -56.08 54.71 -22.76
C VAL A 1088 -56.44 55.98 -23.52
N ILE A 1089 -57.73 56.22 -23.70
CA ILE A 1089 -58.25 57.37 -24.43
C ILE A 1089 -58.83 58.45 -23.49
N ALA A 1090 -59.05 58.13 -22.21
CA ALA A 1090 -59.33 59.13 -21.18
C ALA A 1090 -58.94 58.70 -19.77
N THR A 1091 -58.56 59.68 -18.96
CA THR A 1091 -58.17 59.53 -17.55
C THR A 1091 -58.88 60.57 -16.69
N ASN A 1092 -59.41 60.16 -15.54
CA ASN A 1092 -59.74 61.02 -14.40
C ASN A 1092 -61.02 61.88 -14.48
N THR A 1093 -62.19 61.24 -14.49
CA THR A 1093 -63.47 61.87 -14.10
C THR A 1093 -63.69 61.66 -12.59
N PRO A 1094 -63.69 62.71 -11.74
CA PRO A 1094 -63.97 62.54 -10.31
C PRO A 1094 -65.40 62.03 -10.10
N PRO A 1095 -65.61 61.06 -9.21
CA PRO A 1095 -66.87 60.36 -9.08
C PRO A 1095 -67.93 61.30 -8.51
N THR A 1096 -68.88 61.74 -9.34
CA THR A 1096 -70.12 62.31 -8.83
C THR A 1096 -71.30 61.50 -9.34
N ALA A 1097 -72.27 61.33 -8.44
CA ALA A 1097 -73.19 60.21 -8.39
C ALA A 1097 -73.92 59.92 -9.72
N ALA A 1098 -73.85 58.65 -10.10
CA ALA A 1098 -74.73 57.92 -11.01
C ALA A 1098 -74.39 57.85 -12.51
N THR A 1099 -73.53 58.69 -13.12
CA THR A 1099 -72.98 58.40 -14.47
C THR A 1099 -71.86 59.32 -14.95
N ASN A 1100 -70.80 58.77 -15.55
CA ASN A 1100 -69.79 59.50 -16.31
C ASN A 1100 -70.14 59.51 -17.81
N ALA A 1101 -69.95 60.66 -18.48
CA ALA A 1101 -70.10 60.77 -19.93
C ALA A 1101 -68.92 61.54 -20.52
N LEU A 1102 -68.38 61.03 -21.62
CA LEU A 1102 -67.26 61.65 -22.33
C LEU A 1102 -67.60 61.78 -23.81
N ASN A 1103 -67.46 63.00 -24.32
CA ASN A 1103 -67.39 63.24 -25.76
C ASN A 1103 -66.00 62.83 -26.24
N VAL A 1104 -65.94 61.90 -27.18
CA VAL A 1104 -64.71 61.48 -27.83
C VAL A 1104 -64.77 62.00 -29.27
N PRO A 1105 -64.42 63.28 -29.52
CA PRO A 1105 -64.70 63.98 -30.79
C PRO A 1105 -63.95 63.42 -32.00
N SER A 1106 -63.11 62.40 -31.78
CA SER A 1106 -62.38 61.64 -32.81
C SER A 1106 -62.47 60.12 -32.57
N ALA A 1107 -63.55 59.64 -31.95
CA ALA A 1107 -63.76 58.21 -31.78
C ALA A 1107 -63.74 57.50 -33.15
N PRO A 1108 -62.93 56.44 -33.30
CA PRO A 1108 -63.00 55.56 -34.46
C PRO A 1108 -64.42 55.01 -34.59
N SER A 1109 -64.99 55.01 -35.80
CA SER A 1109 -66.37 54.57 -36.04
C SER A 1109 -66.59 53.06 -35.82
N GLN A 1110 -65.52 52.31 -35.52
CA GLN A 1110 -65.49 50.85 -35.29
C GLN A 1110 -64.39 50.52 -34.26
N GLY A 1111 -64.59 49.46 -33.47
CA GLY A 1111 -63.64 48.99 -32.45
C GLY A 1111 -64.33 48.60 -31.13
N PHE A 1112 -63.55 48.26 -30.12
CA PHE A 1112 -64.03 47.85 -28.79
C PHE A 1112 -63.60 48.85 -27.72
N TYR A 1113 -64.47 49.08 -26.74
CA TYR A 1113 -64.22 49.96 -25.60
C TYR A 1113 -64.29 49.16 -24.30
N ARG A 1114 -63.48 49.52 -23.30
CA ARG A 1114 -63.59 48.98 -21.94
C ARG A 1114 -63.22 50.02 -20.91
N ILE A 1115 -63.64 49.78 -19.67
CA ILE A 1115 -63.25 50.57 -18.52
C ILE A 1115 -62.29 49.71 -17.71
N ARG A 1116 -61.10 50.22 -17.44
CA ARG A 1116 -60.14 49.58 -16.54
C ARG A 1116 -60.04 50.40 -15.26
N THR A 1117 -60.06 49.72 -14.13
CA THR A 1117 -59.82 50.31 -12.81
C THR A 1117 -58.45 49.92 -12.30
N VAL A 1118 -57.90 50.75 -11.43
CA VAL A 1118 -56.67 50.45 -10.68
C VAL A 1118 -56.90 50.87 -9.23
N ARG A 1119 -56.69 49.95 -8.29
CA ARG A 1119 -56.61 50.23 -6.85
C ARG A 1119 -55.29 50.87 -6.47
#